data_AF-A0A7W7YCV8-F1
#
_entry.id   AF-A0A7W7YCV8-F1
#
_cell.length_a   1.000
_cell.length_b   1.000
_cell.length_c   1.000
_cell.angle_alpha   90.00
_cell.angle_beta   90.00
_cell.angle_gamma   90.00
#
_symmetry.space_group_name_H-M   'P 1'
#
loop_
_entity.id
_entity.type
_entity.pdbx_description
1 polymer ?
#
loop_
_entity_poly.entity_id
_entity_poly.type
_entity_poly.pdbx_seq_one_letter_code
_entity_poly.pdbx_strand_id
1 'polypeptide(L)'
;MKTTLCAGAMLAGALLSQAHAVEPQPFLSATQRLMDATAFLGSPFDAAELATLRGCLQSHDATAVEKAQAVLDAHALFHVTITPEQRVKVERGAAKPVLDESGWRQYLVRVENEAGVTARLAASSPQSKEVYVKGSPPVVPNAQPRDPGQPPLAARWLDMQMFEAAPQQPTLSGLGVEYRIIQLYASEAGKREAVFSFDTGQGTQDLGFRNETSVLFDCRPSREVTLAITDENGKPCMAELLIQDHAGRIYPSQIKRHAPDFFFHPQIYRGDGEVLKLPDGAYDITFRRGPESVPEQRQVKITGSNITLKFQVRRWIDPSLLGWWSGDHHIHAAGCAHYSVPSMGVHASDMARHCMGEDLKIGANLTWGPCFDYQKQFFTGMEDKESRFPFLLRYDVEVSGFGSHKSGHLCLLKLKEQMYPGGDSTAHWPTLCLSTLRWAKKQGALCGPAHSGWGLQPLAENDPARKQPYKLGIPSATNELPNFIIPPFNGIGANEYIVDVTHLVEGPDGKLVPAVDFMSMVDTPHTWELNIWYHTLNAGFRTRISGETDFPCIYGERVGLGRAYVKLDGRLSYDAWCEGIRAGRAYVSDGKSHLMDFKANAQEMGVNGSELRLAKPATIKLTAKVAARLNDKPHPEIQSLSPEQKPFWDLERARVGSSREVPVEVIVNGVSVARKNITADGSLHDVSFDLPVEKSCWVALRIRATSHTNPIFLIVNDKPIREKRSLEWCLKCVDQCWSQKEALIDPKEHADAVAAYDHARQVYRERLAD
;
A
#
# COMPACT_ATOMS: atom_id res chain seq x y z
N MET A 1 79.06 9.32 58.98
CA MET A 1 79.97 9.92 57.98
C MET A 1 79.11 10.45 56.83
N LYS A 2 79.00 11.78 56.67
CA LYS A 2 79.61 12.58 55.58
C LYS A 2 79.02 12.26 54.19
N THR A 3 78.05 13.05 53.68
CA THR A 3 78.15 14.27 52.80
C THR A 3 78.17 14.00 51.29
N THR A 4 77.11 14.53 50.62
CA THR A 4 77.05 15.24 49.31
C THR A 4 77.28 14.49 47.97
N LEU A 5 76.27 14.45 47.07
CA LEU A 5 76.21 15.30 45.86
C LEU A 5 74.88 15.18 45.08
N CYS A 6 74.36 16.34 44.68
CA CYS A 6 73.24 16.57 43.77
C CYS A 6 73.59 16.33 42.28
N ALA A 7 72.52 16.16 41.47
CA ALA A 7 72.26 16.81 40.16
C ALA A 7 71.89 15.82 39.05
N GLY A 8 70.64 15.87 38.60
CA GLY A 8 70.17 15.16 37.40
C GLY A 8 68.66 14.88 37.35
N ALA A 9 67.80 15.85 37.68
CA ALA A 9 66.36 15.72 37.48
C ALA A 9 65.75 17.09 37.11
N MET A 10 65.95 17.48 35.85
CA MET A 10 65.12 18.47 35.17
C MET A 10 64.92 18.00 33.72
N LEU A 11 63.70 18.18 33.21
CA LEU A 11 63.18 17.87 31.87
C LEU A 11 62.73 16.43 31.60
N ALA A 12 61.52 16.09 32.10
CA ALA A 12 60.55 15.27 31.38
C ALA A 12 59.18 15.35 32.09
N GLY A 13 58.58 16.54 32.07
CA GLY A 13 57.28 16.81 32.71
C GLY A 13 56.50 17.87 31.95
N ALA A 14 56.29 17.65 30.65
CA ALA A 14 55.44 18.50 29.81
C ALA A 14 55.05 17.75 28.52
N LEU A 15 54.22 16.73 28.65
CA LEU A 15 53.40 16.17 27.56
C LEU A 15 52.07 15.72 28.18
N LEU A 16 51.34 16.69 28.74
CA LEU A 16 49.91 16.56 29.02
C LEU A 16 49.17 17.13 27.80
N SER A 17 48.20 16.35 27.31
CA SER A 17 47.30 16.59 26.19
C SER A 17 47.00 18.07 25.92
N GLN A 18 47.31 18.55 24.71
CA GLN A 18 46.68 19.76 24.19
C GLN A 18 45.19 19.45 23.98
N ALA A 19 44.36 19.80 24.97
CA ALA A 19 42.94 19.99 24.73
C ALA A 19 42.83 21.14 23.71
N HIS A 20 42.31 20.84 22.52
CA HIS A 20 42.09 21.86 21.49
C HIS A 20 41.10 22.90 22.05
N ALA A 21 41.52 24.16 22.15
CA ALA A 21 40.64 25.24 22.60
C ALA A 21 39.45 25.35 21.64
N VAL A 22 38.22 25.31 22.15
CA VAL A 22 37.00 25.37 21.34
C VAL A 22 36.84 26.78 20.79
N GLU A 23 36.83 26.92 19.47
CA GLU A 23 36.68 28.22 18.80
C GLU A 23 35.29 28.83 19.07
N PRO A 24 35.20 30.04 19.66
CA PRO A 24 33.91 30.60 20.07
C PRO A 24 32.90 30.81 18.94
N GLN A 25 33.33 31.35 17.80
CA GLN A 25 32.42 31.68 16.71
C GLN A 25 31.70 30.45 16.11
N PRO A 26 32.39 29.41 15.62
CA PRO A 26 31.72 28.27 15.01
C PRO A 26 30.91 27.45 16.01
N PHE A 27 31.39 27.35 17.26
CA PHE A 27 30.66 26.69 18.36
C PHE A 27 29.32 27.37 18.64
N LEU A 28 29.34 28.69 18.87
CA LEU A 28 28.14 29.45 19.19
C LEU A 28 27.17 29.51 18.00
N SER A 29 27.67 29.55 16.76
CA SER A 29 26.83 29.40 15.57
C SER A 29 26.11 28.03 15.55
N ALA A 30 26.80 26.95 15.94
CA ALA A 30 26.18 25.62 16.08
C ALA A 30 25.17 25.57 17.24
N THR A 31 25.42 26.27 18.35
CA THR A 31 24.48 26.42 19.47
C THR A 31 23.17 27.06 19.02
N GLN A 32 23.19 28.10 18.19
CA GLN A 32 21.97 28.70 17.63
C GLN A 32 21.16 27.67 16.83
N ARG A 33 21.82 26.89 15.96
CA ARG A 33 21.16 25.84 15.18
C ARG A 33 20.59 24.73 16.06
N LEU A 34 21.21 24.43 17.20
CA LEU A 34 20.67 23.47 18.18
C LEU A 34 19.42 24.02 18.86
N MET A 35 19.43 25.29 19.27
CA MET A 35 18.25 25.95 19.85
C MET A 35 17.05 25.93 18.88
N ASP A 36 17.30 26.22 17.60
CA ASP A 36 16.26 26.21 16.58
C ASP A 36 15.73 24.79 16.33
N ALA A 37 16.62 23.80 16.25
CA ALA A 37 16.25 22.40 16.04
C ALA A 37 15.49 21.79 17.23
N THR A 38 15.91 22.03 18.48
CA THR A 38 15.21 21.50 19.66
C THR A 38 13.84 22.14 19.84
N ALA A 39 13.70 23.43 19.52
CA ALA A 39 12.41 24.10 19.47
C ALA A 39 11.47 23.50 18.41
N PHE A 40 11.97 23.28 17.18
CA PHE A 40 11.19 22.65 16.11
C PHE A 40 10.72 21.23 16.49
N LEU A 41 11.58 20.44 17.13
CA LEU A 41 11.28 19.08 17.56
C LEU A 41 10.33 18.99 18.76
N GLY A 42 9.89 20.13 19.32
CA GLY A 42 8.94 20.19 20.44
C GLY A 42 9.55 20.05 21.84
N SER A 43 10.88 20.12 21.96
CA SER A 43 11.62 20.04 23.24
C SER A 43 12.59 21.20 23.41
N PRO A 44 12.10 22.46 23.42
CA PRO A 44 12.95 23.64 23.58
C PRO A 44 13.63 23.65 24.96
N PHE A 45 14.80 24.29 25.03
CA PHE A 45 15.42 24.68 26.30
C PHE A 45 14.48 25.59 27.11
N ASP A 46 14.64 25.58 28.43
CA ASP A 46 13.79 26.41 29.29
C ASP A 46 14.09 27.91 29.13
N ALA A 47 13.25 28.77 29.70
CA ALA A 47 13.37 30.21 29.52
C ALA A 47 14.69 30.79 30.06
N ALA A 48 15.23 30.23 31.14
CA ALA A 48 16.48 30.68 31.76
C ALA A 48 17.70 30.19 30.96
N GLU A 49 17.66 28.96 30.47
CA GLU A 49 18.65 28.39 29.57
C GLU A 49 18.70 29.15 28.26
N LEU A 50 17.55 29.42 27.63
CA LEU A 50 17.48 30.23 26.41
C LEU A 50 18.03 31.64 26.62
N ALA A 51 17.74 32.29 27.75
CA ALA A 51 18.32 33.59 28.08
C ALA A 51 19.85 33.51 28.19
N THR A 52 20.36 32.45 28.83
CA THR A 52 21.80 32.19 28.98
C THR A 52 22.47 31.98 27.61
N LEU A 53 21.95 31.06 26.79
CA LEU A 53 22.48 30.76 25.47
C LEU A 53 22.45 31.98 24.55
N ARG A 54 21.36 32.77 24.56
CA ARG A 54 21.25 34.03 23.81
C ARG A 54 22.27 35.07 24.26
N GLY A 55 22.58 35.13 25.56
CA GLY A 55 23.67 35.97 26.07
C GLY A 55 25.03 35.52 25.54
N CYS A 56 25.32 34.22 25.57
CA CYS A 56 26.57 33.66 25.04
C CYS A 56 26.75 33.96 23.54
N LEU A 57 25.66 33.89 22.76
CA LEU A 57 25.63 34.24 21.34
C LEU A 57 25.98 35.71 21.04
N GLN A 58 25.96 36.60 22.04
CA GLN A 58 26.35 38.02 21.85
C GLN A 58 27.82 38.26 22.23
N SER A 59 28.35 37.54 23.22
CA SER A 59 29.70 37.75 23.76
C SER A 59 30.82 37.19 22.87
N HIS A 60 30.62 36.02 22.25
CA HIS A 60 31.59 35.39 21.35
C HIS A 60 33.02 35.18 21.92
N ASP A 61 33.15 34.94 23.22
CA ASP A 61 34.42 34.69 23.91
C ASP A 61 34.50 33.28 24.52
N ALA A 62 35.66 32.93 25.10
CA ALA A 62 35.86 31.62 25.72
C ALA A 62 34.92 31.39 26.93
N THR A 63 34.62 32.43 27.70
CA THR A 63 33.68 32.35 28.82
C THR A 63 32.24 32.06 28.34
N ALA A 64 31.85 32.60 27.19
CA ALA A 64 30.57 32.31 26.56
C ALA A 64 30.49 30.85 26.10
N VAL A 65 31.59 30.28 25.57
CA VAL A 65 31.68 28.86 25.23
C VAL A 65 31.50 27.99 26.47
N GLU A 66 32.24 28.24 27.55
CA GLU A 66 32.13 27.47 28.80
C GLU A 66 30.70 27.48 29.36
N LYS A 67 30.06 28.66 29.39
CA LYS A 67 28.67 28.80 29.83
C LYS A 67 27.69 28.07 28.94
N ALA A 68 27.85 28.16 27.62
CA ALA A 68 26.98 27.48 26.67
C ALA A 68 27.17 25.96 26.75
N GLN A 69 28.41 25.47 26.85
CA GLN A 69 28.71 24.05 27.08
C GLN A 69 28.06 23.53 28.35
N ALA A 70 28.14 24.27 29.47
CA ALA A 70 27.50 23.85 30.72
C ALA A 70 25.98 23.65 30.57
N VAL A 71 25.31 24.51 29.80
CA VAL A 71 23.88 24.34 29.47
C VAL A 71 23.68 23.12 28.58
N LEU A 72 24.44 22.97 27.49
CA LEU A 72 24.26 21.86 26.54
C LEU A 72 24.61 20.50 27.16
N ASP A 73 25.63 20.41 28.02
CA ASP A 73 26.06 19.20 28.72
C ASP A 73 24.98 18.68 29.68
N ALA A 74 24.21 19.58 30.31
CA ALA A 74 23.08 19.21 31.15
C ALA A 74 21.96 18.47 30.38
N HIS A 75 21.89 18.67 29.05
CA HIS A 75 20.97 18.00 28.14
C HIS A 75 21.61 16.86 27.35
N ALA A 76 22.91 16.62 27.52
CA ALA A 76 23.62 15.52 26.87
C ALA A 76 23.37 14.20 27.58
N LEU A 77 22.76 13.24 26.88
CA LEU A 77 22.58 11.87 27.36
C LEU A 77 23.82 11.00 27.11
N PHE A 78 24.58 11.34 26.07
CA PHE A 78 25.79 10.63 25.68
C PHE A 78 26.94 11.60 25.47
N HIS A 79 28.13 11.20 25.94
CA HIS A 79 29.40 11.82 25.60
C HIS A 79 30.14 10.86 24.68
N VAL A 80 30.40 11.28 23.46
CA VAL A 80 31.11 10.52 22.44
C VAL A 80 32.48 11.17 22.24
N THR A 81 33.55 10.38 22.36
CA THR A 81 34.91 10.84 22.06
C THR A 81 35.40 10.09 20.82
N ILE A 82 35.92 10.82 19.85
CA ILE A 82 36.57 10.31 18.64
C ILE A 82 38.05 10.63 18.78
N THR A 83 38.86 9.61 19.05
CA THR A 83 40.31 9.77 19.24
C THR A 83 41.00 10.17 17.94
N PRO A 84 42.28 10.62 17.96
CA PRO A 84 43.03 10.97 16.76
C PRO A 84 43.16 9.80 15.76
N GLU A 85 43.11 8.56 16.25
CA GLU A 85 43.08 7.33 15.45
C GLU A 85 41.67 6.97 14.92
N GLN A 86 40.70 7.89 15.05
CA GLN A 86 39.30 7.72 14.67
C GLN A 86 38.59 6.56 15.41
N ARG A 87 39.01 6.29 16.66
CA ARG A 87 38.31 5.33 17.52
C ARG A 87 37.19 6.03 18.28
N VAL A 88 36.00 5.44 18.25
CA VAL A 88 34.82 5.98 18.93
C VAL A 88 34.64 5.34 20.30
N LYS A 89 34.55 6.17 21.33
CA LYS A 89 34.21 5.82 22.71
C LYS A 89 32.90 6.51 23.10
N VAL A 90 32.07 5.87 23.91
CA VAL A 90 30.85 6.51 24.46
C VAL A 90 30.75 6.32 25.97
N GLU A 91 30.30 7.37 26.65
CA GLU A 91 29.97 7.39 28.07
C GLU A 91 28.59 8.03 28.30
N ARG A 92 28.02 7.82 29.50
CA ARG A 92 26.80 8.52 29.91
C ARG A 92 27.10 10.00 30.15
N GLY A 93 26.26 10.85 29.57
CA GLY A 93 26.22 12.28 29.89
C GLY A 93 25.41 12.59 31.15
N ALA A 94 25.22 13.89 31.42
CA ALA A 94 24.57 14.37 32.65
C ALA A 94 23.03 14.38 32.58
N ALA A 95 22.43 14.23 31.40
CA ALA A 95 20.98 14.29 31.24
C ALA A 95 20.27 13.15 31.98
N LYS A 96 19.14 13.46 32.60
CA LYS A 96 18.30 12.46 33.29
C LYS A 96 17.61 11.57 32.24
N PRO A 97 17.77 10.23 32.29
CA PRO A 97 17.20 9.32 31.31
C PRO A 97 15.70 9.07 31.57
N VAL A 98 14.84 9.93 31.03
CA VAL A 98 13.38 9.82 31.15
C VAL A 98 12.73 9.78 29.76
N LEU A 99 11.86 8.82 29.50
CA LEU A 99 11.08 8.73 28.26
C LEU A 99 9.59 8.84 28.58
N ASP A 100 8.76 8.93 27.54
CA ASP A 100 7.30 8.79 27.67
C ASP A 100 6.86 7.59 26.83
N GLU A 101 6.02 6.74 27.41
CA GLU A 101 5.38 5.63 26.70
C GLU A 101 4.65 6.17 25.47
N SER A 102 4.78 5.52 24.32
CA SER A 102 4.22 5.98 23.05
C SER A 102 4.66 7.41 22.64
N GLY A 103 5.82 7.89 23.13
CA GLY A 103 6.29 9.26 22.95
C GLY A 103 7.74 9.40 22.50
N TRP A 104 8.03 10.42 21.71
CA TRP A 104 9.38 10.81 21.30
C TRP A 104 9.97 11.84 22.26
N ARG A 105 11.22 11.60 22.66
CA ARG A 105 12.06 12.44 23.51
C ARG A 105 13.40 12.72 22.84
N GLN A 106 14.03 13.83 23.19
CA GLN A 106 15.16 14.40 22.48
C GLN A 106 16.24 14.64 23.52
N TYR A 107 17.45 14.20 23.17
CA TYR A 107 18.64 14.38 24.00
C TYR A 107 19.78 14.87 23.13
N LEU A 108 20.76 15.52 23.75
CA LEU A 108 21.99 15.86 23.08
C LEU A 108 22.99 14.70 23.15
N VAL A 109 23.84 14.61 22.13
CA VAL A 109 25.04 13.79 22.06
C VAL A 109 26.20 14.76 21.95
N ARG A 110 26.99 14.90 23.01
CA ARG A 110 28.20 15.71 22.99
C ARG A 110 29.29 14.92 22.28
N VAL A 111 29.92 15.51 21.26
CA VAL A 111 30.97 14.87 20.47
C VAL A 111 32.27 15.64 20.70
N GLU A 112 33.25 14.99 21.32
CA GLU A 112 34.64 15.41 21.32
C GLU A 112 35.33 14.78 20.12
N ASN A 113 35.75 15.59 19.16
CA ASN A 113 36.24 15.14 17.87
C ASN A 113 37.72 15.49 17.68
N GLU A 114 38.59 14.73 18.34
CA GLU A 114 40.04 14.96 18.33
C GLU A 114 40.66 14.68 16.95
N ALA A 115 40.03 13.81 16.16
CA ALA A 115 40.45 13.49 14.80
C ALA A 115 39.96 14.48 13.72
N GLY A 116 39.10 15.45 14.05
CA GLY A 116 38.52 16.35 13.05
C GLY A 116 37.65 15.64 12.01
N VAL A 117 36.97 14.57 12.40
CA VAL A 117 36.11 13.75 11.53
C VAL A 117 34.96 14.59 10.97
N THR A 118 34.71 14.44 9.68
CA THR A 118 33.58 15.03 8.94
C THR A 118 32.63 13.97 8.38
N ALA A 119 32.74 12.74 8.86
CA ALA A 119 31.79 11.66 8.55
C ALA A 119 30.49 11.81 9.37
N ARG A 120 29.46 11.05 8.98
CA ARG A 120 28.20 10.92 9.73
C ARG A 120 28.47 10.21 11.06
N LEU A 121 27.90 10.71 12.15
CA LEU A 121 27.83 10.00 13.43
C LEU A 121 26.58 9.11 13.45
N ALA A 122 26.75 7.80 13.42
CA ALA A 122 25.67 6.83 13.54
C ALA A 122 25.47 6.41 15.00
N ALA A 123 24.22 6.09 15.35
CA ALA A 123 23.84 5.51 16.63
C ALA A 123 23.07 4.20 16.38
N SER A 124 23.35 3.17 17.18
CA SER A 124 22.68 1.87 17.11
C SER A 124 22.35 1.33 18.51
N SER A 125 21.29 0.53 18.61
CA SER A 125 20.83 -0.08 19.86
C SER A 125 20.19 -1.42 19.57
N PRO A 126 20.54 -2.50 20.30
CA PRO A 126 19.85 -3.78 20.16
C PRO A 126 18.34 -3.67 20.43
N GLN A 127 17.94 -2.79 21.34
CA GLN A 127 16.53 -2.55 21.72
C GLN A 127 15.77 -1.74 20.65
N SER A 128 16.48 -1.09 19.71
CA SER A 128 15.86 -0.31 18.64
C SER A 128 15.54 -1.08 17.37
N LYS A 129 15.78 -2.39 17.34
CA LYS A 129 15.44 -3.24 16.19
C LYS A 129 13.92 -3.35 15.99
N GLU A 130 13.51 -3.73 14.78
CA GLU A 130 12.09 -4.00 14.46
C GLU A 130 11.53 -5.11 15.36
N VAL A 131 10.28 -4.98 15.80
CA VAL A 131 9.61 -5.99 16.65
C VAL A 131 9.05 -7.17 15.86
N TYR A 132 9.33 -7.24 14.56
CA TYR A 132 8.82 -8.27 13.65
C TYR A 132 9.88 -8.67 12.61
N VAL A 133 9.57 -9.70 11.83
CA VAL A 133 10.28 -10.03 10.59
C VAL A 133 9.32 -9.88 9.42
N LYS A 134 9.68 -9.08 8.42
CA LYS A 134 8.86 -8.82 7.23
C LYS A 134 8.84 -10.01 6.26
N GLY A 135 7.81 -10.08 5.45
CA GLY A 135 7.71 -10.98 4.31
C GLY A 135 6.94 -12.26 4.61
N SER A 136 7.04 -13.20 3.67
CA SER A 136 6.20 -14.38 3.70
C SER A 136 6.61 -15.41 4.76
N PRO A 137 5.63 -16.05 5.41
CA PRO A 137 5.79 -17.32 6.11
C PRO A 137 6.61 -18.35 5.32
N PRO A 138 7.36 -19.24 5.99
CA PRO A 138 7.83 -20.48 5.37
C PRO A 138 6.69 -21.26 4.70
N VAL A 139 6.90 -21.69 3.45
CA VAL A 139 5.92 -22.41 2.60
C VAL A 139 6.13 -23.92 2.64
N VAL A 140 6.98 -24.43 3.53
CA VAL A 140 7.26 -25.86 3.64
C VAL A 140 6.57 -26.39 4.89
N PRO A 141 5.85 -27.53 4.81
CA PRO A 141 5.26 -28.16 5.98
C PRO A 141 6.29 -28.32 7.12
N ASN A 142 5.92 -27.90 8.32
CA ASN A 142 6.75 -27.93 9.54
C ASN A 142 8.00 -27.02 9.55
N ALA A 143 8.16 -26.13 8.58
CA ALA A 143 9.27 -25.18 8.60
C ALA A 143 9.14 -24.21 9.79
N GLN A 144 10.26 -23.95 10.46
CA GLN A 144 10.30 -23.02 11.57
C GLN A 144 10.19 -21.59 11.07
N PRO A 145 9.51 -20.69 11.82
CA PRO A 145 9.51 -19.27 11.51
C PRO A 145 10.94 -18.72 11.42
N ARG A 146 11.12 -17.63 10.67
CA ARG A 146 12.43 -16.98 10.54
C ARG A 146 12.96 -16.59 11.91
N ASP A 147 14.24 -16.82 12.19
CA ASP A 147 14.84 -16.33 13.43
C ASP A 147 14.82 -14.79 13.42
N PRO A 148 14.11 -14.13 14.36
CA PRO A 148 14.15 -12.67 14.45
C PRO A 148 15.55 -12.15 14.81
N GLY A 149 16.45 -13.00 15.30
CA GLY A 149 17.78 -12.68 15.81
C GLY A 149 17.74 -12.09 17.22
N GLN A 150 18.92 -11.80 17.78
CA GLN A 150 19.05 -11.20 19.11
C GLN A 150 18.97 -9.66 19.06
N PRO A 151 18.40 -9.00 20.10
CA PRO A 151 17.74 -9.62 21.24
C PRO A 151 16.32 -10.10 20.87
N PRO A 152 15.65 -10.92 21.71
CA PRO A 152 14.30 -11.41 21.43
C PRO A 152 13.34 -10.24 21.18
N LEU A 153 12.25 -10.47 20.42
CA LEU A 153 11.31 -9.41 20.03
C LEU A 153 10.77 -8.61 21.23
N ALA A 154 10.47 -9.29 22.34
CA ALA A 154 9.99 -8.67 23.58
C ALA A 154 11.00 -7.70 24.23
N ALA A 155 12.29 -7.77 23.88
CA ALA A 155 13.29 -6.83 24.37
C ALA A 155 13.41 -5.56 23.50
N ARG A 156 12.72 -5.48 22.36
CA ARG A 156 12.88 -4.41 21.35
C ARG A 156 11.89 -3.26 21.55
N TRP A 157 11.92 -2.66 22.73
CA TRP A 157 10.94 -1.65 23.19
C TRP A 157 11.25 -0.20 22.76
N LEU A 158 12.50 0.08 22.36
CA LEU A 158 12.99 1.43 22.05
C LEU A 158 12.85 1.70 20.55
N ASP A 159 12.50 2.89 20.09
CA ASP A 159 12.77 3.35 18.72
C ASP A 159 13.70 4.57 18.78
N MET A 160 14.52 4.80 17.77
CA MET A 160 15.48 5.90 17.80
C MET A 160 15.95 6.37 16.44
N GLN A 161 16.34 7.64 16.39
CA GLN A 161 16.92 8.27 15.21
C GLN A 161 17.80 9.47 15.58
N MET A 162 18.88 9.69 14.82
CA MET A 162 19.63 10.94 14.87
C MET A 162 18.88 12.01 14.07
N PHE A 163 18.79 13.24 14.57
CA PHE A 163 18.21 14.35 13.80
C PHE A 163 19.27 14.97 12.89
N GLU A 164 19.08 14.80 11.59
CA GLU A 164 20.07 15.15 10.55
C GLU A 164 19.53 16.18 9.53
N ALA A 165 18.31 16.67 9.75
CA ALA A 165 17.67 17.66 8.87
C ALA A 165 18.05 19.10 9.26
N ALA A 166 17.88 20.03 8.31
CA ALA A 166 18.10 21.46 8.56
C ALA A 166 17.34 21.93 9.81
N PRO A 167 17.95 22.77 10.68
CA PRO A 167 19.24 23.46 10.51
C PRO A 167 20.48 22.63 10.85
N GLN A 168 20.34 21.38 11.29
CA GLN A 168 21.48 20.47 11.48
C GLN A 168 21.99 19.92 10.14
N GLN A 169 23.15 19.27 10.18
CA GLN A 169 23.76 18.62 9.02
C GLN A 169 23.96 17.13 9.30
N PRO A 170 23.86 16.25 8.29
CA PRO A 170 24.08 14.81 8.47
C PRO A 170 25.50 14.45 8.95
N THR A 171 26.50 15.21 8.52
CA THR A 171 27.90 14.95 8.82
C THR A 171 28.39 15.78 10.01
N LEU A 172 29.43 15.29 10.70
CA LEU A 172 30.21 16.08 11.64
C LEU A 172 30.90 17.25 10.92
N SER A 173 31.20 18.31 11.67
CA SER A 173 31.80 19.54 11.15
C SER A 173 33.32 19.52 11.12
N GLY A 174 33.94 18.59 11.86
CA GLY A 174 35.38 18.57 12.13
C GLY A 174 35.82 19.47 13.28
N LEU A 175 34.89 20.18 13.94
CA LEU A 175 35.17 20.97 15.14
C LEU A 175 35.50 20.06 16.32
N GLY A 176 36.44 20.49 17.17
CA GLY A 176 36.87 19.70 18.33
C GLY A 176 35.77 19.37 19.33
N VAL A 177 34.73 20.22 19.45
CA VAL A 177 33.52 19.93 20.20
C VAL A 177 32.30 20.35 19.39
N GLU A 178 31.33 19.45 19.24
CA GLU A 178 30.02 19.75 18.68
C GLU A 178 28.93 18.88 19.32
N TYR A 179 27.66 19.28 19.21
CA TYR A 179 26.54 18.50 19.73
C TYR A 179 25.64 18.03 18.59
N ARG A 180 25.09 16.83 18.75
CA ARG A 180 24.06 16.25 17.89
C ARG A 180 22.81 15.96 18.69
N ILE A 181 21.69 15.77 18.01
CA ILE A 181 20.41 15.45 18.65
C ILE A 181 20.08 13.99 18.35
N ILE A 182 19.85 13.21 19.40
CA ILE A 182 19.27 11.86 19.31
C ILE A 182 17.82 11.93 19.78
N GLN A 183 16.93 11.29 19.02
CA GLN A 183 15.51 11.17 19.33
C GLN A 183 15.22 9.72 19.72
N LEU A 184 14.54 9.53 20.84
CA LEU A 184 14.25 8.24 21.45
C LEU A 184 12.75 8.09 21.71
N TYR A 185 12.18 6.95 21.37
CA TYR A 185 10.79 6.60 21.61
C TYR A 185 10.68 5.33 22.44
N ALA A 186 9.76 5.29 23.40
CA ALA A 186 9.49 4.10 24.20
C ALA A 186 8.13 3.52 23.83
N SER A 187 8.03 2.23 23.48
CA SER A 187 6.72 1.59 23.27
C SER A 187 5.98 1.27 24.57
N GLU A 188 6.68 1.28 25.72
CA GLU A 188 6.18 0.82 27.01
C GLU A 188 6.56 1.77 28.15
N ALA A 189 5.76 1.76 29.23
CA ALA A 189 6.07 2.46 30.47
C ALA A 189 6.93 1.63 31.45
N GLY A 190 7.47 2.29 32.46
CA GLY A 190 8.26 1.71 33.56
C GLY A 190 9.76 1.82 33.35
N LYS A 191 10.52 1.16 34.23
CA LYS A 191 11.98 1.08 34.12
C LYS A 191 12.37 0.19 32.94
N ARG A 192 13.20 0.70 32.03
CA ARG A 192 13.67 -0.03 30.85
C ARG A 192 15.13 0.30 30.58
N GLU A 193 15.94 -0.71 30.32
CA GLU A 193 17.34 -0.54 29.96
C GLU A 193 17.55 -0.72 28.45
N ALA A 194 18.41 0.11 27.86
CA ALA A 194 18.88 -0.05 26.49
C ALA A 194 20.39 0.18 26.40
N VAL A 195 21.04 -0.55 25.50
CA VAL A 195 22.46 -0.36 25.17
C VAL A 195 22.54 0.49 23.91
N PHE A 196 23.45 1.45 23.88
CA PHE A 196 23.68 2.34 22.76
C PHE A 196 25.13 2.25 22.31
N SER A 197 25.33 2.21 21.01
CA SER A 197 26.65 2.19 20.39
C SER A 197 26.73 3.28 19.32
N PHE A 198 27.89 3.93 19.22
CA PHE A 198 28.13 4.99 18.23
C PHE A 198 29.31 4.64 17.32
N ASP A 199 29.26 5.10 16.07
CA ASP A 199 30.34 4.96 15.09
C ASP A 199 30.34 6.10 14.07
N THR A 200 31.44 6.26 13.34
CA THR A 200 31.57 7.23 12.22
C THR A 200 31.92 6.52 10.92
N GLY A 201 31.53 5.25 10.78
CA GLY A 201 31.91 4.37 9.67
C GLY A 201 32.37 2.98 10.13
N GLN A 202 32.40 2.01 9.20
CA GLN A 202 32.88 0.67 9.54
C GLN A 202 34.34 0.69 10.00
N GLY A 203 34.63 -0.03 11.08
CA GLY A 203 35.99 -0.17 11.63
C GLY A 203 36.43 0.94 12.59
N THR A 204 35.61 1.97 12.82
CA THR A 204 35.89 3.06 13.79
C THR A 204 35.59 2.66 15.24
N GLN A 205 35.14 1.43 15.47
CA GLN A 205 34.82 0.91 16.80
C GLN A 205 36.11 0.78 17.61
N ASP A 206 36.13 1.29 18.84
CA ASP A 206 37.21 1.01 19.77
C ASP A 206 37.14 -0.44 20.26
N LEU A 207 38.31 -1.05 20.51
CA LEU A 207 38.40 -2.44 20.93
C LEU A 207 37.91 -2.60 22.39
N GLY A 208 37.13 -3.65 22.66
CA GLY A 208 36.71 -4.02 24.02
C GLY A 208 35.45 -3.30 24.54
N PHE A 209 34.41 -3.14 23.71
CA PHE A 209 33.08 -2.60 24.08
C PHE A 209 33.06 -1.14 24.56
N ARG A 210 34.13 -0.37 24.28
CA ARG A 210 34.24 1.04 24.71
C ARG A 210 33.38 2.00 23.89
N ASN A 211 32.88 1.54 22.74
CA ASN A 211 31.93 2.26 21.92
C ASN A 211 30.48 2.02 22.34
N GLU A 212 30.22 1.34 23.46
CA GLU A 212 28.87 1.04 23.96
C GLU A 212 28.63 1.56 25.39
N THR A 213 27.39 1.98 25.69
CA THR A 213 26.97 2.31 27.05
C THR A 213 25.51 1.94 27.29
N SER A 214 25.20 1.45 28.50
CA SER A 214 23.83 1.11 28.90
C SER A 214 23.14 2.29 29.58
N VAL A 215 21.89 2.57 29.25
CA VAL A 215 21.05 3.60 29.87
C VAL A 215 19.79 2.98 30.45
N LEU A 216 19.58 3.15 31.76
CA LEU A 216 18.34 2.77 32.46
C LEU A 216 17.39 3.97 32.45
N PHE A 217 16.33 3.88 31.67
CA PHE A 217 15.30 4.91 31.54
C PHE A 217 14.17 4.74 32.53
N ASP A 218 13.59 5.87 32.92
CA ASP A 218 12.25 5.97 33.50
C ASP A 218 11.23 6.33 32.40
N CYS A 219 10.50 5.35 31.88
CA CYS A 219 9.48 5.58 30.85
C CYS A 219 8.14 5.91 31.51
N ARG A 220 7.74 7.18 31.49
CA ARG A 220 6.50 7.62 32.14
C ARG A 220 5.28 7.13 31.37
N PRO A 221 4.19 6.72 32.04
CA PRO A 221 2.93 6.38 31.36
C PRO A 221 2.37 7.56 30.55
N SER A 222 1.82 7.23 29.39
CA SER A 222 1.14 8.19 28.53
C SER A 222 -0.29 8.51 28.99
N ARG A 223 -0.94 9.47 28.34
CA ARG A 223 -2.36 9.78 28.56
C ARG A 223 -3.22 8.84 27.76
N GLU A 224 -4.29 8.37 28.37
CA GLU A 224 -5.33 7.65 27.65
C GLU A 224 -6.22 8.65 26.91
N VAL A 225 -6.37 8.40 25.61
CA VAL A 225 -7.20 9.18 24.71
C VAL A 225 -8.31 8.25 24.22
N THR A 226 -9.48 8.35 24.86
CA THR A 226 -10.67 7.62 24.42
C THR A 226 -11.21 8.26 23.15
N LEU A 227 -11.53 7.43 22.16
CA LEU A 227 -12.06 7.87 20.88
C LEU A 227 -13.57 7.63 20.86
N ALA A 228 -14.35 8.69 20.69
CA ALA A 228 -15.76 8.58 20.37
C ALA A 228 -15.92 8.77 18.85
N ILE A 229 -16.17 7.69 18.12
CA ILE A 229 -16.16 7.66 16.65
C ILE A 229 -17.54 7.27 16.15
N THR A 230 -18.16 8.18 15.40
CA THR A 230 -19.49 7.96 14.85
C THR A 230 -19.54 8.14 13.34
N ASP A 231 -20.46 7.42 12.69
CA ASP A 231 -20.77 7.59 11.28
C ASP A 231 -21.57 8.90 11.05
N GLU A 232 -21.90 9.18 9.79
CA GLU A 232 -22.67 10.37 9.41
C GLU A 232 -24.06 10.45 10.07
N ASN A 233 -24.57 9.34 10.62
CA ASN A 233 -25.85 9.24 11.31
C ASN A 233 -25.71 9.21 12.84
N GLY A 234 -24.49 9.40 13.37
CA GLY A 234 -24.21 9.39 14.81
C GLY A 234 -24.13 8.00 15.43
N LYS A 235 -24.03 6.93 14.64
CA LYS A 235 -23.88 5.56 15.16
C LYS A 235 -22.39 5.21 15.34
N PRO A 236 -22.04 4.39 16.35
CA PRO A 236 -20.67 3.90 16.52
C PRO A 236 -20.11 3.28 15.23
N CYS A 237 -18.92 3.67 14.83
CA CYS A 237 -18.26 3.09 13.67
C CYS A 237 -16.75 2.96 13.85
N MET A 238 -16.11 2.33 12.87
CA MET A 238 -14.67 2.25 12.75
C MET A 238 -14.18 3.20 11.66
N ALA A 239 -13.00 3.79 11.85
CA ALA A 239 -12.44 4.78 10.95
C ALA A 239 -10.91 4.80 11.03
N GLU A 240 -10.31 5.45 10.04
CA GLU A 240 -8.89 5.73 9.95
C GLU A 240 -8.52 6.96 10.79
N LEU A 241 -7.35 6.88 11.45
CA LEU A 241 -6.66 7.99 12.09
C LEU A 241 -5.18 8.00 11.68
N LEU A 242 -4.72 9.11 11.10
CA LEU A 242 -3.30 9.43 10.97
C LEU A 242 -2.95 10.50 12.00
N ILE A 243 -2.07 10.18 12.93
CA ILE A 243 -1.69 11.05 14.04
C ILE A 243 -0.21 11.40 13.88
N GLN A 244 0.06 12.70 13.70
CA GLN A 244 1.41 13.23 13.55
C GLN A 244 1.66 14.33 14.56
N ASP A 245 2.92 14.50 14.97
CA ASP A 245 3.34 15.72 15.64
C ASP A 245 3.86 16.77 14.64
N HIS A 246 4.27 17.93 15.15
CA HIS A 246 4.80 19.01 14.32
C HIS A 246 6.05 18.59 13.51
N ALA A 247 6.84 17.63 14.00
CA ALA A 247 8.01 17.11 13.29
C ALA A 247 7.63 16.05 12.24
N GLY A 248 6.35 15.78 12.04
CA GLY A 248 5.83 14.77 11.10
C GLY A 248 5.97 13.34 11.59
N ARG A 249 6.38 13.11 12.85
CA ARG A 249 6.55 11.77 13.42
C ARG A 249 5.18 11.14 13.65
N ILE A 250 5.07 9.86 13.32
CA ILE A 250 3.80 9.12 13.32
C ILE A 250 3.58 8.41 14.67
N TYR A 251 2.34 8.43 15.14
CA TYR A 251 1.93 7.83 16.42
C TYR A 251 0.84 6.75 16.23
N PRO A 252 1.02 5.54 16.82
CA PRO A 252 2.24 5.03 17.46
C PRO A 252 3.37 4.83 16.44
N SER A 253 4.63 4.74 16.91
CA SER A 253 5.78 4.51 16.01
C SER A 253 5.58 3.24 15.16
N GLN A 254 5.72 3.38 13.84
CA GLN A 254 5.49 2.32 12.87
C GLN A 254 6.35 1.08 13.09
N ILE A 255 7.63 1.24 13.43
CA ILE A 255 8.58 0.12 13.60
C ILE A 255 8.20 -0.77 14.80
N LYS A 256 7.37 -0.24 15.70
CA LYS A 256 6.88 -0.88 16.92
C LYS A 256 5.45 -1.38 16.82
N ARG A 257 4.87 -1.39 15.61
CA ARG A 257 3.50 -1.86 15.40
C ARG A 257 3.44 -3.36 15.10
N HIS A 258 2.43 -3.98 15.70
CA HIS A 258 1.90 -5.29 15.34
C HIS A 258 0.43 -5.15 15.01
N ALA A 259 -0.13 -6.18 14.37
CA ALA A 259 -1.58 -6.31 14.23
C ALA A 259 -2.30 -5.96 15.55
N PRO A 260 -3.34 -5.11 15.50
CA PRO A 260 -4.06 -4.65 14.31
C PRO A 260 -3.43 -3.47 13.55
N ASP A 261 -2.35 -2.87 14.06
CA ASP A 261 -1.69 -1.71 13.46
C ASP A 261 -0.56 -2.19 12.55
N PHE A 262 -0.68 -1.93 11.25
CA PHE A 262 0.34 -2.42 10.31
C PHE A 262 1.54 -1.47 10.29
N PHE A 263 2.76 -2.02 10.35
CA PHE A 263 3.98 -1.21 10.40
C PHE A 263 4.17 -0.38 9.12
N PHE A 264 3.66 -0.84 7.99
CA PHE A 264 3.79 -0.18 6.69
C PHE A 264 2.67 0.85 6.43
N HIS A 265 1.68 0.96 7.31
CA HIS A 265 0.68 2.02 7.26
C HIS A 265 1.10 3.20 8.13
N PRO A 266 1.02 4.45 7.63
CA PRO A 266 1.14 5.61 8.51
C PRO A 266 -0.07 5.72 9.46
N GLN A 267 -1.27 5.44 8.95
CA GLN A 267 -2.51 5.46 9.69
C GLN A 267 -2.74 4.21 10.55
N ILE A 268 -3.70 4.31 11.48
CA ILE A 268 -4.27 3.20 12.25
C ILE A 268 -5.80 3.21 12.14
N TYR A 269 -6.44 2.09 12.50
CA TYR A 269 -7.91 1.99 12.50
C TYR A 269 -8.43 1.77 13.91
N ARG A 270 -9.39 2.58 14.32
CA ARG A 270 -10.02 2.50 15.65
C ARG A 270 -11.53 2.58 15.56
N GLY A 271 -12.19 1.87 16.47
CA GLY A 271 -13.63 1.93 16.69
C GLY A 271 -14.02 2.91 17.80
N ASP A 272 -15.32 3.19 17.89
CA ASP A 272 -15.91 3.90 19.03
C ASP A 272 -15.56 3.24 20.37
N GLY A 273 -15.22 4.05 21.37
CA GLY A 273 -14.84 3.63 22.72
C GLY A 273 -13.40 3.13 22.85
N GLU A 274 -12.66 2.92 21.75
CA GLU A 274 -11.27 2.48 21.82
C GLU A 274 -10.34 3.57 22.36
N VAL A 275 -9.25 3.14 23.00
CA VAL A 275 -8.30 4.02 23.68
C VAL A 275 -6.95 3.99 22.98
N LEU A 276 -6.38 5.17 22.78
CA LEU A 276 -4.99 5.36 22.36
C LEU A 276 -4.16 5.89 23.52
N LYS A 277 -2.85 5.66 23.45
CA LYS A 277 -1.88 6.27 24.36
C LYS A 277 -1.12 7.35 23.61
N LEU A 278 -1.21 8.59 24.08
CA LEU A 278 -0.43 9.72 23.56
C LEU A 278 0.21 10.47 24.73
N PRO A 279 1.49 10.86 24.63
CA PRO A 279 2.12 11.69 25.65
C PRO A 279 1.58 13.13 25.56
N ASP A 280 1.99 13.94 26.52
CA ASP A 280 1.68 15.37 26.47
C ASP A 280 2.36 16.00 25.24
N GLY A 281 1.60 16.70 24.41
CA GLY A 281 2.08 17.14 23.10
C GLY A 281 0.99 17.78 22.25
N ALA A 282 1.40 18.34 21.11
CA ALA A 282 0.51 18.85 20.07
C ALA A 282 0.55 17.91 18.86
N TYR A 283 -0.63 17.58 18.33
CA TYR A 283 -0.81 16.60 17.26
C TYR A 283 -1.72 17.14 16.17
N ASP A 284 -1.35 16.88 14.93
CA ASP A 284 -2.22 16.96 13.76
C ASP A 284 -2.83 15.57 13.52
N ILE A 285 -4.16 15.49 13.60
CA ILE A 285 -4.92 14.26 13.37
C ILE A 285 -5.69 14.39 12.07
N THR A 286 -5.44 13.51 11.12
CA THR A 286 -6.32 13.30 9.95
C THR A 286 -7.25 12.13 10.24
N PHE A 287 -8.55 12.36 10.15
CA PHE A 287 -9.62 11.39 10.38
C PHE A 287 -10.46 11.20 9.12
N ARG A 288 -10.71 9.95 8.73
CA ARG A 288 -11.52 9.61 7.55
C ARG A 288 -12.10 8.20 7.66
N ARG A 289 -13.07 7.87 6.81
CA ARG A 289 -13.62 6.51 6.69
C ARG A 289 -13.87 6.17 5.22
N GLY A 290 -12.88 5.56 4.57
CA GLY A 290 -12.93 5.23 3.15
C GLY A 290 -12.91 6.44 2.20
N PRO A 291 -12.83 6.20 0.88
CA PRO A 291 -12.79 7.25 -0.14
C PRO A 291 -14.12 8.00 -0.29
N GLU A 292 -15.25 7.42 0.15
CA GLU A 292 -16.57 8.06 0.11
C GLU A 292 -16.83 9.08 1.26
N SER A 293 -15.79 9.36 2.06
CA SER A 293 -15.81 10.38 3.13
C SER A 293 -14.90 11.57 2.83
N VAL A 294 -15.22 12.72 3.42
CA VAL A 294 -14.38 13.92 3.41
C VAL A 294 -13.45 13.85 4.62
N PRO A 295 -12.11 13.80 4.42
CA PRO A 295 -11.16 13.80 5.53
C PRO A 295 -11.31 15.05 6.39
N GLU A 296 -11.30 14.87 7.71
CA GLU A 296 -11.18 15.93 8.70
C GLU A 296 -9.70 16.06 9.12
N GLN A 297 -9.18 17.28 9.18
CA GLN A 297 -7.89 17.57 9.81
C GLN A 297 -8.13 18.37 11.08
N ARG A 298 -7.53 17.92 12.19
CA ARG A 298 -7.73 18.54 13.50
C ARG A 298 -6.43 18.62 14.29
N GLN A 299 -6.14 19.80 14.81
CA GLN A 299 -5.10 19.99 15.82
C GLN A 299 -5.63 19.69 17.21
N VAL A 300 -4.89 18.88 17.95
CA VAL A 300 -5.22 18.46 19.31
C VAL A 300 -4.01 18.65 20.21
N LYS A 301 -4.25 19.16 21.42
CA LYS A 301 -3.23 19.26 22.47
C LYS A 301 -3.58 18.31 23.63
N ILE A 302 -2.65 17.44 23.99
CA ILE A 302 -2.75 16.53 25.12
C ILE A 302 -1.99 17.14 26.31
N THR A 303 -2.64 17.27 27.47
CA THR A 303 -2.03 17.88 28.66
C THR A 303 -2.46 17.21 29.97
N GLY A 304 -1.54 16.48 30.59
CA GLY A 304 -1.54 16.11 32.02
C GLY A 304 -2.68 15.20 32.50
N SER A 305 -3.65 14.87 31.64
CA SER A 305 -4.86 14.14 31.99
C SER A 305 -5.37 13.32 30.80
N ASN A 306 -6.11 12.25 31.09
CA ASN A 306 -6.82 11.48 30.08
C ASN A 306 -7.94 12.32 29.46
N ILE A 307 -8.21 12.14 28.18
CA ILE A 307 -9.23 12.92 27.45
C ILE A 307 -10.09 12.02 26.56
N THR A 308 -11.21 12.56 26.10
CA THR A 308 -12.02 11.96 25.03
C THR A 308 -12.01 12.85 23.80
N LEU A 309 -11.65 12.29 22.65
CA LEU A 309 -11.75 12.97 21.35
C LEU A 309 -12.95 12.44 20.57
N LYS A 310 -13.78 13.36 20.07
CA LYS A 310 -14.99 13.05 19.31
C LYS A 310 -14.77 13.25 17.82
N PHE A 311 -15.02 12.24 17.02
CA PHE A 311 -14.95 12.31 15.56
C PHE A 311 -16.26 11.82 14.96
N GLN A 312 -16.71 12.52 13.92
CA GLN A 312 -17.92 12.15 13.18
C GLN A 312 -17.61 12.14 11.69
N VAL A 313 -17.89 11.04 11.02
CA VAL A 313 -17.67 10.88 9.58
C VAL A 313 -18.53 11.88 8.82
N ARG A 314 -17.92 12.59 7.88
CA ARG A 314 -18.62 13.42 6.89
C ARG A 314 -18.60 12.70 5.56
N ARG A 315 -19.71 12.08 5.21
CA ARG A 315 -19.87 11.32 3.97
C ARG A 315 -20.26 12.26 2.82
N TRP A 316 -19.65 12.11 1.65
CA TRP A 316 -20.10 12.84 0.44
C TRP A 316 -21.03 12.00 -0.44
N ILE A 317 -20.93 10.67 -0.37
CA ILE A 317 -21.86 9.74 -1.02
C ILE A 317 -21.94 8.41 -0.27
N ASP A 318 -23.10 7.73 -0.33
CA ASP A 318 -23.20 6.31 0.04
C ASP A 318 -23.87 5.51 -1.08
N PRO A 319 -23.10 4.82 -1.94
CA PRO A 319 -23.68 4.00 -3.00
C PRO A 319 -24.57 2.86 -2.46
N SER A 320 -24.34 2.40 -1.22
CA SER A 320 -25.10 1.28 -0.64
C SER A 320 -26.55 1.66 -0.32
N LEU A 321 -26.84 2.95 -0.10
CA LEU A 321 -28.22 3.46 0.01
C LEU A 321 -28.99 3.36 -1.32
N LEU A 322 -28.26 3.29 -2.44
CA LEU A 322 -28.80 3.01 -3.76
C LEU A 322 -28.64 1.54 -4.14
N GLY A 323 -28.31 0.66 -3.19
CA GLY A 323 -28.13 -0.78 -3.40
C GLY A 323 -26.85 -1.17 -4.14
N TRP A 324 -25.88 -0.24 -4.29
CA TRP A 324 -24.56 -0.50 -4.87
C TRP A 324 -23.56 -0.79 -3.75
N TRP A 325 -23.14 -2.05 -3.63
CA TRP A 325 -22.28 -2.52 -2.53
C TRP A 325 -20.82 -2.62 -2.98
N SER A 326 -19.93 -1.91 -2.29
CA SER A 326 -18.49 -1.94 -2.57
C SER A 326 -17.84 -3.24 -2.11
N GLY A 327 -16.84 -3.68 -2.83
CA GLY A 327 -16.01 -4.80 -2.42
C GLY A 327 -14.67 -4.83 -3.14
N ASP A 328 -13.71 -5.48 -2.49
CA ASP A 328 -12.39 -5.77 -3.01
C ASP A 328 -12.25 -7.29 -3.00
N HIS A 329 -12.22 -7.89 -4.18
CA HIS A 329 -12.18 -9.34 -4.29
C HIS A 329 -10.77 -9.92 -4.14
N HIS A 330 -9.75 -9.10 -3.91
CA HIS A 330 -8.38 -9.56 -3.80
C HIS A 330 -7.58 -8.78 -2.75
N ILE A 331 -7.54 -9.32 -1.54
CA ILE A 331 -6.68 -8.86 -0.45
C ILE A 331 -6.01 -10.08 0.21
N HIS A 332 -4.88 -9.88 0.85
CA HIS A 332 -4.11 -10.93 1.52
C HIS A 332 -3.94 -10.64 3.00
N ALA A 333 -4.01 -11.71 3.80
CA ALA A 333 -3.72 -11.67 5.23
C ALA A 333 -2.26 -12.04 5.55
N ALA A 334 -1.45 -12.45 4.57
CA ALA A 334 -0.04 -12.79 4.79
C ALA A 334 0.80 -12.65 3.51
N GLY A 335 2.13 -12.66 3.67
CA GLY A 335 3.05 -12.40 2.56
C GLY A 335 3.25 -10.91 2.24
N CYS A 336 4.12 -10.63 1.27
CA CYS A 336 4.44 -9.26 0.85
C CYS A 336 4.91 -8.37 2.03
N ALA A 337 4.14 -7.34 2.39
CA ALA A 337 4.48 -6.44 3.48
C ALA A 337 4.14 -7.00 4.87
N HIS A 338 3.42 -8.12 4.98
CA HIS A 338 2.98 -8.67 6.27
C HIS A 338 4.11 -9.31 7.09
N TYR A 339 3.73 -9.81 8.27
CA TYR A 339 4.62 -10.37 9.28
C TYR A 339 4.92 -11.85 8.99
N SER A 340 6.19 -12.20 8.72
CA SER A 340 6.64 -13.60 8.83
C SER A 340 6.70 -14.03 10.30
N VAL A 341 7.14 -13.14 11.18
CA VAL A 341 7.22 -13.35 12.63
C VAL A 341 6.71 -12.08 13.32
N PRO A 342 5.88 -12.18 14.37
CA PRO A 342 5.52 -13.39 15.12
C PRO A 342 4.27 -14.15 14.64
N SER A 343 3.48 -13.58 13.73
CA SER A 343 2.11 -14.02 13.48
C SER A 343 1.88 -14.72 12.14
N MET A 344 2.90 -14.86 11.29
CA MET A 344 2.79 -15.55 9.99
C MET A 344 1.64 -15.00 9.11
N GLY A 345 1.52 -13.67 9.12
CA GLY A 345 0.41 -12.90 8.58
C GLY A 345 -0.28 -12.06 9.65
N VAL A 346 -1.54 -11.76 9.39
CA VAL A 346 -2.51 -11.14 10.27
C VAL A 346 -3.77 -12.01 10.28
N HIS A 347 -4.66 -11.79 11.23
CA HIS A 347 -5.86 -12.62 11.37
C HIS A 347 -7.09 -11.93 10.75
N ALA A 348 -8.17 -12.69 10.61
CA ALA A 348 -9.44 -12.20 10.07
C ALA A 348 -9.94 -10.93 10.78
N SER A 349 -9.77 -10.84 12.10
CA SER A 349 -10.18 -9.67 12.90
C SER A 349 -9.41 -8.40 12.53
N ASP A 350 -8.14 -8.54 12.14
CA ASP A 350 -7.30 -7.41 11.71
C ASP A 350 -7.74 -6.92 10.33
N MET A 351 -7.95 -7.84 9.39
CA MET A 351 -8.44 -7.51 8.05
C MET A 351 -9.86 -6.93 8.08
N ALA A 352 -10.75 -7.50 8.90
CA ALA A 352 -12.11 -6.99 9.10
C ALA A 352 -12.10 -5.54 9.62
N ARG A 353 -11.19 -5.21 10.54
CA ARG A 353 -11.00 -3.85 11.04
C ARG A 353 -10.60 -2.88 9.93
N HIS A 354 -9.65 -3.25 9.09
CA HIS A 354 -9.22 -2.40 7.97
C HIS A 354 -10.35 -2.22 6.94
N CYS A 355 -11.11 -3.29 6.63
CA CYS A 355 -12.27 -3.19 5.74
C CYS A 355 -13.35 -2.25 6.30
N MET A 356 -13.69 -2.36 7.59
CA MET A 356 -14.69 -1.49 8.24
C MET A 356 -14.23 -0.03 8.30
N GLY A 357 -12.94 0.20 8.56
CA GLY A 357 -12.33 1.53 8.58
C GLY A 357 -12.29 2.21 7.22
N GLU A 358 -12.13 1.44 6.14
CA GLU A 358 -12.20 1.92 4.75
C GLU A 358 -13.62 1.88 4.16
N ASP A 359 -14.63 1.59 4.97
CA ASP A 359 -16.04 1.39 4.56
C ASP A 359 -16.24 0.39 3.40
N LEU A 360 -15.35 -0.59 3.30
CA LEU A 360 -15.35 -1.64 2.28
C LEU A 360 -16.30 -2.77 2.68
N LYS A 361 -17.44 -2.93 1.98
CA LYS A 361 -18.50 -3.85 2.41
C LYS A 361 -18.14 -5.33 2.22
N ILE A 362 -17.37 -5.67 1.19
CA ILE A 362 -16.84 -7.02 0.97
C ILE A 362 -15.31 -6.98 0.91
N GLY A 363 -14.64 -7.79 1.72
CA GLY A 363 -13.22 -8.12 1.56
C GLY A 363 -13.05 -9.62 1.30
N ALA A 364 -12.38 -9.99 0.21
CA ALA A 364 -12.03 -11.40 -0.05
C ALA A 364 -10.54 -11.63 0.24
N ASN A 365 -10.25 -12.25 1.38
CA ASN A 365 -8.93 -12.65 1.80
C ASN A 365 -8.46 -13.86 0.98
N LEU A 366 -7.72 -13.64 -0.09
CA LEU A 366 -7.21 -14.70 -0.93
C LEU A 366 -5.96 -15.32 -0.31
N THR A 367 -6.03 -16.63 -0.08
CA THR A 367 -4.88 -17.42 0.34
C THR A 367 -4.07 -17.77 -0.90
N TRP A 368 -2.74 -17.63 -0.81
CA TRP A 368 -1.84 -17.71 -1.96
C TRP A 368 -0.50 -18.34 -1.60
N GLY A 369 0.25 -18.78 -2.61
CA GLY A 369 1.38 -19.70 -2.49
C GLY A 369 2.38 -19.37 -1.39
N PRO A 370 2.97 -18.16 -1.33
CA PRO A 370 3.95 -17.76 -0.33
C PRO A 370 3.50 -17.85 1.13
N CYS A 371 2.21 -18.01 1.42
CA CYS A 371 1.72 -18.19 2.78
C CYS A 371 0.69 -19.32 2.90
N PHE A 372 0.49 -20.09 1.83
CA PHE A 372 -0.65 -21.00 1.65
C PHE A 372 -0.76 -22.00 2.78
N ASP A 373 0.34 -22.67 3.13
CA ASP A 373 0.31 -23.77 4.10
C ASP A 373 -0.08 -23.35 5.50
N TYR A 374 0.23 -22.12 5.90
CA TYR A 374 -0.27 -21.57 7.16
C TYR A 374 -1.69 -21.03 7.00
N GLN A 375 -1.96 -20.22 5.97
CA GLN A 375 -3.22 -19.48 5.86
C GLN A 375 -4.42 -20.34 5.43
N LYS A 376 -4.20 -21.52 4.80
CA LYS A 376 -5.29 -22.43 4.40
C LYS A 376 -6.21 -22.87 5.55
N GLN A 377 -5.74 -22.80 6.80
CA GLN A 377 -6.55 -23.12 7.97
C GLN A 377 -7.73 -22.16 8.20
N PHE A 378 -7.70 -20.95 7.61
CA PHE A 378 -8.73 -19.94 7.78
C PHE A 378 -9.87 -20.05 6.76
N PHE A 379 -9.71 -20.87 5.73
CA PHE A 379 -10.76 -21.12 4.74
C PHE A 379 -11.87 -22.00 5.31
N THR A 380 -13.12 -21.59 5.12
CA THR A 380 -14.31 -22.31 5.60
C THR A 380 -15.35 -22.57 4.49
N GLY A 381 -15.15 -22.05 3.28
CA GLY A 381 -16.14 -22.08 2.21
C GLY A 381 -17.39 -21.23 2.48
N MET A 382 -17.37 -20.35 3.50
CA MET A 382 -18.46 -19.45 3.87
C MET A 382 -17.89 -18.08 4.32
N GLU A 383 -18.78 -17.12 4.60
CA GLU A 383 -18.40 -15.85 5.24
C GLU A 383 -17.70 -16.11 6.58
N ASP A 384 -16.62 -15.38 6.85
CA ASP A 384 -15.82 -15.51 8.07
C ASP A 384 -16.61 -15.02 9.29
N LYS A 385 -16.34 -15.62 10.46
CA LYS A 385 -16.99 -15.28 11.74
C LYS A 385 -16.78 -13.83 12.18
N GLU A 386 -15.76 -13.14 11.68
CA GLU A 386 -15.48 -11.73 11.96
C GLU A 386 -16.32 -10.78 11.09
N SER A 387 -17.09 -11.31 10.14
CA SER A 387 -18.07 -10.53 9.39
C SER A 387 -19.10 -9.87 10.33
N ARG A 388 -19.38 -8.59 10.11
CA ARG A 388 -20.39 -7.80 10.84
C ARG A 388 -21.17 -7.01 9.81
N PHE A 389 -22.41 -7.41 9.55
CA PHE A 389 -23.23 -6.73 8.53
C PHE A 389 -23.24 -5.19 8.73
N PRO A 390 -23.00 -4.40 7.66
CA PRO A 390 -22.87 -4.80 6.26
C PRO A 390 -21.45 -5.13 5.77
N PHE A 391 -20.48 -5.35 6.66
CA PHE A 391 -19.10 -5.69 6.34
C PHE A 391 -18.88 -7.19 6.41
N LEU A 392 -18.61 -7.82 5.27
CA LEU A 392 -18.41 -9.25 5.14
C LEU A 392 -16.98 -9.53 4.70
N LEU A 393 -16.35 -10.48 5.37
CA LEU A 393 -15.02 -10.99 5.05
C LEU A 393 -15.16 -12.45 4.65
N ARG A 394 -14.42 -12.91 3.65
CA ARG A 394 -14.37 -14.33 3.30
C ARG A 394 -12.98 -14.71 2.82
N TYR A 395 -12.55 -15.93 3.15
CA TYR A 395 -11.34 -16.51 2.60
C TYR A 395 -11.63 -17.30 1.33
N ASP A 396 -10.82 -17.09 0.31
CA ASP A 396 -10.85 -17.77 -0.99
C ASP A 396 -9.39 -17.92 -1.50
N VAL A 397 -9.15 -18.18 -2.79
CA VAL A 397 -7.79 -18.51 -3.30
C VAL A 397 -7.37 -17.57 -4.43
N GLU A 398 -6.12 -17.11 -4.35
CA GLU A 398 -5.38 -16.59 -5.50
C GLU A 398 -4.39 -17.67 -5.93
N VAL A 399 -4.45 -18.08 -7.19
CA VAL A 399 -3.52 -19.04 -7.78
C VAL A 399 -2.24 -18.31 -8.19
N SER A 400 -1.43 -17.97 -7.20
CA SER A 400 -0.10 -17.37 -7.29
C SER A 400 0.92 -18.17 -6.49
N GLY A 401 2.05 -18.54 -7.09
CA GLY A 401 2.99 -19.49 -6.49
C GLY A 401 2.56 -20.97 -6.52
N PHE A 402 1.53 -21.31 -7.31
CA PHE A 402 1.07 -22.66 -7.64
C PHE A 402 1.58 -23.07 -9.03
N GLY A 403 1.19 -24.24 -9.57
CA GLY A 403 1.64 -24.69 -10.88
C GLY A 403 1.49 -23.64 -12.00
N SER A 404 0.31 -23.02 -12.14
CA SER A 404 -0.03 -22.14 -13.26
C SER A 404 0.41 -20.68 -13.11
N HIS A 405 1.09 -20.33 -12.02
CA HIS A 405 1.40 -18.92 -11.71
C HIS A 405 2.18 -18.19 -12.82
N LYS A 406 3.07 -18.90 -13.54
CA LYS A 406 3.87 -18.28 -14.62
C LYS A 406 3.07 -18.05 -15.91
N SER A 407 1.94 -18.73 -16.03
CA SER A 407 1.03 -18.63 -17.17
C SER A 407 -0.05 -17.58 -16.92
N GLY A 408 -0.42 -17.35 -15.67
CA GLY A 408 -1.27 -16.24 -15.23
C GLY A 408 -1.81 -16.50 -13.83
N HIS A 409 -1.94 -15.46 -13.01
CA HIS A 409 -2.55 -15.58 -11.70
C HIS A 409 -4.07 -15.49 -11.83
N LEU A 410 -4.77 -16.27 -10.99
CA LEU A 410 -6.22 -16.37 -11.01
C LEU A 410 -6.80 -16.08 -9.63
N CYS A 411 -7.85 -15.26 -9.57
CA CYS A 411 -8.73 -15.16 -8.41
C CYS A 411 -9.84 -16.23 -8.54
N LEU A 412 -9.96 -17.09 -7.54
CA LEU A 412 -10.99 -18.12 -7.44
C LEU A 412 -11.86 -17.83 -6.22
N LEU A 413 -13.04 -17.28 -6.47
CA LEU A 413 -13.95 -16.79 -5.44
C LEU A 413 -15.12 -17.74 -5.25
N LYS A 414 -15.71 -17.76 -4.05
CA LYS A 414 -16.86 -18.61 -3.72
C LYS A 414 -16.54 -20.11 -3.91
N LEU A 415 -15.31 -20.50 -3.59
CA LEU A 415 -14.94 -21.92 -3.57
C LEU A 415 -15.68 -22.62 -2.42
N LYS A 416 -15.96 -23.91 -2.61
CA LYS A 416 -16.46 -24.80 -1.55
C LYS A 416 -15.29 -25.57 -0.93
N GLU A 417 -14.37 -25.99 -1.78
CA GLU A 417 -13.11 -26.65 -1.44
C GLU A 417 -11.97 -25.82 -2.03
N GLN A 418 -10.99 -25.45 -1.19
CA GLN A 418 -9.84 -24.63 -1.61
C GLN A 418 -8.69 -25.45 -2.22
N MET A 419 -8.68 -26.77 -2.04
CA MET A 419 -7.54 -27.61 -2.40
C MET A 419 -7.78 -28.33 -3.74
N TYR A 420 -6.91 -28.09 -4.71
CA TYR A 420 -6.89 -28.90 -5.93
C TYR A 420 -6.58 -30.37 -5.60
N PRO A 421 -7.18 -31.38 -6.26
CA PRO A 421 -6.92 -32.79 -5.95
C PRO A 421 -5.47 -33.21 -6.20
N GLY A 422 -4.88 -34.01 -5.30
CA GLY A 422 -3.58 -34.66 -5.53
C GLY A 422 -2.49 -34.39 -4.49
N GLY A 423 -2.76 -33.55 -3.49
CA GLY A 423 -1.81 -33.20 -2.43
C GLY A 423 -2.43 -32.25 -1.41
N ASP A 424 -1.61 -31.78 -0.45
CA ASP A 424 -2.01 -30.92 0.65
C ASP A 424 -1.38 -29.51 0.62
N SER A 425 -0.57 -29.20 -0.40
CA SER A 425 0.14 -27.91 -0.58
C SER A 425 0.00 -27.39 -2.03
N THR A 426 1.01 -26.71 -2.59
CA THR A 426 0.90 -26.04 -3.91
C THR A 426 1.53 -26.82 -5.07
N ALA A 427 2.41 -27.78 -4.79
CA ALA A 427 3.27 -28.42 -5.79
C ALA A 427 2.54 -29.32 -6.80
N HIS A 428 1.34 -29.81 -6.47
CA HIS A 428 0.54 -30.70 -7.31
C HIS A 428 -0.51 -29.97 -8.17
N TRP A 429 -0.59 -28.64 -8.06
CA TRP A 429 -1.55 -27.85 -8.83
C TRP A 429 -1.19 -27.81 -10.32
N PRO A 430 -2.19 -27.72 -11.22
CA PRO A 430 -1.97 -27.63 -12.65
C PRO A 430 -1.12 -26.43 -13.05
N THR A 431 -0.32 -26.60 -14.10
CA THR A 431 0.44 -25.56 -14.81
C THR A 431 -0.37 -24.87 -15.90
N LEU A 432 -1.38 -25.53 -16.45
CA LEU A 432 -2.33 -24.93 -17.39
C LEU A 432 -3.46 -24.21 -16.64
N CYS A 433 -3.69 -22.92 -16.91
CA CYS A 433 -4.75 -22.14 -16.25
C CYS A 433 -6.13 -22.79 -16.42
N LEU A 434 -6.45 -23.25 -17.63
CA LEU A 434 -7.73 -23.88 -17.94
C LEU A 434 -8.06 -25.11 -17.07
N SER A 435 -7.06 -25.93 -16.72
CA SER A 435 -7.25 -27.08 -15.82
C SER A 435 -7.75 -26.64 -14.44
N THR A 436 -7.17 -25.55 -13.93
CA THR A 436 -7.56 -24.95 -12.65
C THR A 436 -8.97 -24.35 -12.72
N LEU A 437 -9.26 -23.63 -13.80
CA LEU A 437 -10.59 -23.06 -14.04
C LEU A 437 -11.67 -24.16 -14.12
N ARG A 438 -11.43 -25.26 -14.84
CA ARG A 438 -12.36 -26.40 -14.91
C ARG A 438 -12.71 -26.93 -13.52
N TRP A 439 -11.71 -27.11 -12.66
CA TRP A 439 -11.92 -27.55 -11.29
C TRP A 439 -12.75 -26.54 -10.47
N ALA A 440 -12.40 -25.25 -10.53
CA ALA A 440 -13.11 -24.21 -9.78
C ALA A 440 -14.56 -24.05 -10.27
N LYS A 441 -14.79 -24.03 -11.59
CA LYS A 441 -16.12 -23.86 -12.20
C LYS A 441 -17.07 -25.01 -11.87
N LYS A 442 -16.58 -26.24 -11.73
CA LYS A 442 -17.38 -27.39 -11.23
C LYS A 442 -17.96 -27.16 -9.82
N GLN A 443 -17.34 -26.31 -9.01
CA GLN A 443 -17.85 -25.95 -7.68
C GLN A 443 -18.88 -24.82 -7.72
N GLY A 444 -19.01 -24.12 -8.85
CA GLY A 444 -19.78 -22.88 -8.99
C GLY A 444 -19.00 -21.60 -8.67
N ALA A 445 -17.67 -21.68 -8.63
CA ALA A 445 -16.79 -20.55 -8.33
C ALA A 445 -16.94 -19.42 -9.37
N LEU A 446 -16.65 -18.20 -8.93
CA LEU A 446 -16.47 -17.03 -9.78
C LEU A 446 -14.96 -16.88 -10.05
N CYS A 447 -14.55 -16.94 -11.31
CA CYS A 447 -13.15 -17.04 -11.70
C CYS A 447 -12.73 -15.90 -12.64
N GLY A 448 -11.52 -15.38 -12.45
CA GLY A 448 -10.93 -14.35 -13.30
C GLY A 448 -9.42 -14.20 -13.09
N PRO A 449 -8.66 -13.66 -14.05
CA PRO A 449 -7.26 -13.35 -13.84
C PRO A 449 -7.08 -12.17 -12.86
N ALA A 450 -6.04 -12.27 -12.03
CA ALA A 450 -5.59 -11.22 -11.11
C ALA A 450 -4.63 -10.23 -11.81
N HIS A 451 -4.50 -9.03 -11.24
CA HIS A 451 -3.59 -7.93 -11.58
C HIS A 451 -3.32 -7.88 -13.08
N SER A 452 -4.42 -7.71 -13.83
CA SER A 452 -4.54 -8.18 -15.22
C SER A 452 -3.48 -7.62 -16.16
N GLY A 453 -2.99 -6.40 -15.91
CA GLY A 453 -2.05 -5.70 -16.79
C GLY A 453 -0.63 -6.29 -16.81
N TRP A 454 -0.23 -7.13 -15.85
CA TRP A 454 1.14 -7.64 -15.77
C TRP A 454 1.52 -8.56 -16.93
N GLY A 455 2.43 -8.09 -17.78
CA GLY A 455 2.84 -8.76 -19.02
C GLY A 455 2.07 -8.33 -20.27
N LEU A 456 1.08 -7.44 -20.12
CA LEU A 456 0.23 -6.94 -21.21
C LEU A 456 0.57 -5.53 -21.68
N GLN A 457 1.71 -5.01 -21.23
CA GLN A 457 2.20 -3.70 -21.64
C GLN A 457 2.39 -3.61 -23.16
N PRO A 458 1.87 -2.56 -23.84
CA PRO A 458 2.09 -2.36 -25.26
C PRO A 458 3.50 -1.83 -25.50
N LEU A 459 4.45 -2.75 -25.70
CA LEU A 459 5.84 -2.46 -26.04
C LEU A 459 6.04 -2.48 -27.56
N ALA A 460 6.90 -1.58 -28.08
CA ALA A 460 7.27 -1.60 -29.50
C ALA A 460 7.89 -2.96 -29.88
N GLU A 461 7.65 -3.45 -31.09
CA GLU A 461 8.04 -4.81 -31.51
C GLU A 461 9.55 -5.11 -31.38
N ASN A 462 10.39 -4.10 -31.58
CA ASN A 462 11.84 -4.16 -31.45
C ASN A 462 12.36 -3.81 -30.04
N ASP A 463 11.47 -3.58 -29.07
CA ASP A 463 11.87 -3.25 -27.70
C ASP A 463 12.53 -4.47 -27.02
N PRO A 464 13.78 -4.34 -26.52
CA PRO A 464 14.48 -5.44 -25.87
C PRO A 464 13.77 -5.97 -24.62
N ALA A 465 12.94 -5.15 -23.96
CA ALA A 465 12.18 -5.57 -22.78
C ALA A 465 11.16 -6.67 -23.08
N ARG A 466 10.73 -6.84 -24.34
CA ARG A 466 9.78 -7.90 -24.73
C ARG A 466 10.31 -9.31 -24.45
N LYS A 467 11.64 -9.49 -24.42
CA LYS A 467 12.29 -10.79 -24.18
C LYS A 467 12.65 -11.05 -22.72
N GLN A 468 12.41 -10.08 -21.85
CA GLN A 468 12.72 -10.17 -20.43
C GLN A 468 11.44 -10.43 -19.64
N PRO A 469 11.50 -11.02 -18.43
CA PRO A 469 10.36 -11.01 -17.52
C PRO A 469 9.88 -9.58 -17.29
N TYR A 470 8.56 -9.41 -17.18
CA TYR A 470 7.96 -8.11 -16.92
C TYR A 470 8.63 -7.38 -15.73
N LYS A 471 8.81 -6.07 -15.86
CA LYS A 471 9.30 -5.17 -14.82
C LYS A 471 8.55 -3.85 -14.86
N LEU A 472 8.10 -3.39 -13.68
CA LEU A 472 7.44 -2.09 -13.53
C LEU A 472 8.40 -0.93 -13.87
N GLY A 473 7.87 0.14 -14.45
CA GLY A 473 8.59 1.37 -14.76
C GLY A 473 9.12 1.48 -16.20
N ILE A 474 8.85 0.48 -17.05
CA ILE A 474 9.09 0.58 -18.49
C ILE A 474 7.96 1.44 -19.09
N PRO A 475 8.24 2.45 -19.94
CA PRO A 475 7.18 3.24 -20.59
C PRO A 475 6.42 2.46 -21.66
N SER A 476 5.11 2.67 -21.75
CA SER A 476 4.31 2.11 -22.87
C SER A 476 4.63 2.83 -24.18
N ALA A 477 4.58 2.10 -25.30
CA ALA A 477 4.69 2.69 -26.63
C ALA A 477 3.45 3.55 -27.00
N THR A 478 2.32 3.29 -26.37
CA THR A 478 1.08 4.07 -26.54
C THR A 478 0.20 3.97 -25.30
N ASN A 479 -0.62 5.00 -25.09
CA ASN A 479 -1.70 5.01 -24.10
C ASN A 479 -3.10 4.98 -24.76
N GLU A 480 -3.16 4.77 -26.08
CA GLU A 480 -4.42 4.68 -26.82
C GLU A 480 -5.19 3.41 -26.48
N LEU A 481 -6.52 3.52 -26.53
CA LEU A 481 -7.46 2.42 -26.34
C LEU A 481 -8.56 2.48 -27.41
N PRO A 482 -8.87 1.37 -28.09
CA PRO A 482 -8.02 0.18 -28.21
C PRO A 482 -6.74 0.50 -29.00
N ASN A 483 -5.65 -0.21 -28.72
CA ASN A 483 -4.43 -0.19 -29.54
C ASN A 483 -4.10 -1.61 -30.02
N PHE A 484 -3.45 -1.70 -31.18
CA PHE A 484 -3.24 -2.98 -31.88
C PHE A 484 -1.82 -3.51 -31.77
N ILE A 485 -1.03 -3.02 -30.80
CA ILE A 485 0.29 -3.57 -30.50
C ILE A 485 0.07 -4.91 -29.82
N ILE A 486 0.70 -5.97 -30.31
CA ILE A 486 0.64 -7.29 -29.67
C ILE A 486 1.50 -7.20 -28.41
N PRO A 487 0.95 -7.36 -27.19
CA PRO A 487 1.76 -7.30 -25.98
C PRO A 487 2.67 -8.52 -25.87
N PRO A 488 3.71 -8.49 -25.03
CA PRO A 488 4.68 -9.58 -24.96
C PRO A 488 4.14 -10.86 -24.29
N PHE A 489 3.15 -10.78 -23.40
CA PHE A 489 2.67 -11.91 -22.56
C PHE A 489 3.76 -12.48 -21.62
N ASN A 490 4.72 -11.65 -21.23
CA ASN A 490 5.93 -12.01 -20.46
C ASN A 490 5.80 -11.81 -18.93
N GLY A 491 4.57 -11.69 -18.42
CA GLY A 491 4.28 -11.45 -17.01
C GLY A 491 3.43 -12.54 -16.37
N ILE A 492 2.68 -12.15 -15.33
CA ILE A 492 1.86 -13.03 -14.49
C ILE A 492 0.37 -12.62 -14.46
N GLY A 493 -0.04 -11.55 -15.15
CA GLY A 493 -1.42 -11.08 -15.19
C GLY A 493 -2.31 -11.91 -16.11
N ALA A 494 -3.20 -11.26 -16.86
CA ALA A 494 -4.20 -11.89 -17.72
C ALA A 494 -3.62 -12.43 -19.04
N ASN A 495 -2.55 -13.24 -18.99
CA ASN A 495 -1.90 -13.74 -20.20
C ASN A 495 -2.72 -14.86 -20.88
N GLU A 496 -2.92 -16.01 -20.22
CA GLU A 496 -3.72 -17.11 -20.79
C GLU A 496 -5.22 -16.79 -20.93
N TYR A 497 -5.67 -15.65 -20.39
CA TYR A 497 -7.02 -15.14 -20.60
C TYR A 497 -7.45 -15.15 -22.08
N ILE A 498 -6.54 -14.82 -23.01
CA ILE A 498 -6.85 -14.79 -24.45
C ILE A 498 -7.26 -16.17 -24.99
N VAL A 499 -6.81 -17.25 -24.35
CA VAL A 499 -7.17 -18.64 -24.64
C VAL A 499 -8.40 -19.04 -23.83
N ASP A 500 -8.36 -18.85 -22.51
CA ASP A 500 -9.38 -19.32 -21.58
C ASP A 500 -10.77 -18.72 -21.86
N VAL A 501 -10.83 -17.47 -22.32
CA VAL A 501 -12.09 -16.79 -22.69
C VAL A 501 -12.85 -17.50 -23.81
N THR A 502 -12.16 -18.31 -24.61
CA THR A 502 -12.75 -19.06 -25.74
C THR A 502 -13.43 -20.36 -25.33
N HIS A 503 -13.29 -20.76 -24.06
CA HIS A 503 -13.74 -22.06 -23.58
C HIS A 503 -15.01 -21.98 -22.74
N LEU A 504 -15.86 -22.99 -22.94
CA LEU A 504 -16.89 -23.36 -22.00
C LEU A 504 -16.45 -24.63 -21.26
N VAL A 505 -16.73 -24.71 -19.97
CA VAL A 505 -16.36 -25.81 -19.08
C VAL A 505 -17.55 -26.25 -18.25
N GLU A 506 -17.53 -27.47 -17.72
CA GLU A 506 -18.62 -27.98 -16.88
C GLU A 506 -18.79 -27.15 -15.59
N GLY A 507 -19.99 -26.64 -15.37
CA GLY A 507 -20.44 -26.03 -14.13
C GLY A 507 -20.93 -27.07 -13.11
N PRO A 508 -21.46 -26.62 -11.96
CA PRO A 508 -21.87 -27.50 -10.86
C PRO A 508 -23.05 -28.43 -11.19
N ASP A 509 -23.86 -28.09 -12.18
CA ASP A 509 -24.99 -28.90 -12.67
C ASP A 509 -24.64 -29.66 -13.97
N GLY A 510 -23.36 -29.72 -14.34
CA GLY A 510 -22.88 -30.33 -15.57
C GLY A 510 -23.14 -29.52 -16.83
N LYS A 511 -23.82 -28.36 -16.75
CA LYS A 511 -23.99 -27.48 -17.91
C LYS A 511 -22.71 -26.72 -18.21
N LEU A 512 -22.45 -26.52 -19.49
CA LEU A 512 -21.31 -25.73 -19.93
C LEU A 512 -21.51 -24.25 -19.59
N VAL A 513 -20.50 -23.66 -18.94
CA VAL A 513 -20.42 -22.25 -18.55
C VAL A 513 -19.08 -21.66 -19.00
N PRO A 514 -18.95 -20.33 -19.18
CA PRO A 514 -17.65 -19.72 -19.50
C PRO A 514 -16.57 -20.09 -18.48
N ALA A 515 -15.36 -20.38 -18.95
CA ALA A 515 -14.22 -20.66 -18.06
C ALA A 515 -13.81 -19.42 -17.24
N VAL A 516 -13.97 -18.23 -17.83
CA VAL A 516 -13.64 -16.93 -17.22
C VAL A 516 -14.89 -16.08 -17.07
N ASP A 517 -15.20 -15.64 -15.85
CA ASP A 517 -16.35 -14.78 -15.57
C ASP A 517 -15.99 -13.30 -15.66
N PHE A 518 -14.84 -12.90 -15.13
CA PHE A 518 -14.40 -11.50 -15.05
C PHE A 518 -12.89 -11.35 -15.28
N MET A 519 -12.42 -10.12 -15.49
CA MET A 519 -11.02 -9.70 -15.33
C MET A 519 -10.90 -8.74 -14.14
N SER A 520 -9.86 -8.90 -13.33
CA SER A 520 -9.52 -7.92 -12.30
C SER A 520 -8.99 -6.62 -12.90
N MET A 521 -9.35 -5.50 -12.28
CA MET A 521 -9.01 -4.14 -12.72
C MET A 521 -8.66 -3.28 -11.49
N VAL A 522 -8.12 -2.09 -11.76
CA VAL A 522 -7.88 -0.98 -10.81
C VAL A 522 -6.54 -1.07 -10.06
N ASP A 523 -5.93 -2.24 -9.98
CA ASP A 523 -4.66 -2.45 -9.29
C ASP A 523 -3.43 -2.37 -10.21
N THR A 524 -3.59 -2.41 -11.54
CA THR A 524 -2.50 -2.24 -12.53
C THR A 524 -2.81 -1.12 -13.54
N PRO A 525 -1.88 -0.73 -14.44
CA PRO A 525 -2.13 0.35 -15.42
C PRO A 525 -3.40 0.13 -16.25
N HIS A 526 -4.35 1.07 -16.13
CA HIS A 526 -5.67 0.99 -16.77
C HIS A 526 -5.62 0.74 -18.27
N THR A 527 -4.59 1.24 -18.98
CA THR A 527 -4.42 1.02 -20.42
C THR A 527 -4.03 -0.40 -20.77
N TRP A 528 -3.35 -1.12 -19.89
CA TRP A 528 -2.92 -2.49 -20.13
C TRP A 528 -4.06 -3.46 -19.88
N GLU A 529 -4.80 -3.25 -18.78
CA GLU A 529 -5.95 -4.07 -18.40
C GLU A 529 -7.09 -3.96 -19.42
N LEU A 530 -7.47 -2.73 -19.78
CA LEU A 530 -8.64 -2.48 -20.63
C LEU A 530 -8.43 -2.93 -22.09
N ASN A 531 -7.19 -2.92 -22.60
CA ASN A 531 -6.96 -3.15 -24.03
C ASN A 531 -7.36 -4.57 -24.46
N ILE A 532 -6.86 -5.59 -23.76
CA ILE A 532 -7.20 -6.99 -24.06
C ILE A 532 -8.69 -7.25 -23.85
N TRP A 533 -9.29 -6.68 -22.80
CA TRP A 533 -10.72 -6.82 -22.52
C TRP A 533 -11.57 -6.20 -23.63
N TYR A 534 -11.22 -5.00 -24.12
CA TYR A 534 -11.91 -4.39 -25.25
C TYR A 534 -11.82 -5.23 -26.52
N HIS A 535 -10.65 -5.83 -26.80
CA HIS A 535 -10.49 -6.70 -27.96
C HIS A 535 -11.30 -8.00 -27.85
N THR A 536 -11.38 -8.64 -26.67
CA THR A 536 -12.20 -9.85 -26.49
C THR A 536 -13.70 -9.54 -26.55
N LEU A 537 -14.16 -8.40 -26.01
CA LEU A 537 -15.54 -7.94 -26.20
C LEU A 537 -15.85 -7.65 -27.68
N ASN A 538 -14.92 -7.04 -28.41
CA ASN A 538 -15.01 -6.78 -29.84
C ASN A 538 -14.99 -8.07 -30.69
N ALA A 539 -14.41 -9.15 -30.17
CA ALA A 539 -14.51 -10.50 -30.73
C ALA A 539 -15.84 -11.20 -30.39
N GLY A 540 -16.72 -10.55 -29.61
CA GLY A 540 -18.04 -11.05 -29.22
C GLY A 540 -18.06 -11.90 -27.95
N PHE A 541 -16.96 -11.95 -27.19
CA PHE A 541 -16.99 -12.51 -25.84
C PHE A 541 -17.71 -11.57 -24.88
N ARG A 542 -18.15 -12.11 -23.74
CA ARG A 542 -18.97 -11.38 -22.76
C ARG A 542 -18.36 -11.45 -21.35
N THR A 543 -17.05 -11.45 -21.22
CA THR A 543 -16.38 -11.39 -19.90
C THR A 543 -16.70 -10.07 -19.19
N ARG A 544 -16.75 -10.09 -17.86
CA ARG A 544 -16.99 -8.91 -17.01
C ARG A 544 -15.70 -8.30 -16.47
N ILE A 545 -15.82 -7.20 -15.74
CA ILE A 545 -14.75 -6.64 -14.91
C ILE A 545 -15.17 -6.54 -13.44
N SER A 546 -14.19 -6.72 -12.55
CA SER A 546 -14.29 -6.52 -11.10
C SER A 546 -13.06 -5.78 -10.60
N GLY A 547 -13.19 -4.97 -9.55
CA GLY A 547 -12.12 -4.12 -9.04
C GLY A 547 -11.40 -4.77 -7.87
N GLU A 548 -10.09 -4.64 -7.83
CA GLU A 548 -9.25 -5.18 -6.76
C GLU A 548 -8.12 -4.25 -6.35
N THR A 549 -7.50 -4.54 -5.20
CA THR A 549 -6.31 -3.84 -4.74
C THR A 549 -5.04 -4.70 -4.75
N ASP A 550 -5.20 -6.03 -4.61
CA ASP A 550 -4.12 -6.96 -4.28
C ASP A 550 -3.31 -6.45 -3.08
N PHE A 551 -4.03 -6.15 -1.99
CA PHE A 551 -3.43 -5.63 -0.77
C PHE A 551 -2.69 -6.73 0.01
N PRO A 552 -1.47 -6.53 0.52
CA PRO A 552 -0.60 -5.36 0.39
C PRO A 552 0.49 -5.54 -0.69
N CYS A 553 0.30 -6.44 -1.66
CA CYS A 553 1.33 -6.85 -2.62
C CYS A 553 1.50 -5.82 -3.74
N ILE A 554 0.41 -5.36 -4.36
CA ILE A 554 0.45 -4.27 -5.33
C ILE A 554 0.31 -2.94 -4.62
N TYR A 555 -0.76 -2.73 -3.85
CA TYR A 555 -0.89 -1.52 -3.03
C TYR A 555 -0.84 -1.87 -1.55
N GLY A 556 0.07 -1.25 -0.83
CA GLY A 556 0.24 -1.45 0.61
C GLY A 556 -0.35 -0.32 1.45
N GLU A 557 -0.96 0.69 0.83
CA GLU A 557 -1.42 1.88 1.53
C GLU A 557 -2.71 1.61 2.31
N ARG A 558 -3.68 0.92 1.68
CA ARG A 558 -5.02 0.62 2.21
C ARG A 558 -5.68 -0.55 1.46
N VAL A 559 -6.61 -1.25 2.10
CA VAL A 559 -7.55 -2.17 1.43
C VAL A 559 -8.60 -1.39 0.65
N GLY A 560 -9.14 -1.97 -0.43
CA GLY A 560 -10.19 -1.35 -1.22
C GLY A 560 -9.78 -0.02 -1.85
N LEU A 561 -8.54 0.10 -2.32
CA LEU A 561 -8.15 1.16 -3.25
C LEU A 561 -8.79 0.93 -4.61
N GLY A 562 -8.78 -0.32 -5.10
CA GLY A 562 -9.64 -0.75 -6.19
C GLY A 562 -10.88 -1.46 -5.65
N ARG A 563 -12.04 -1.09 -6.20
CA ARG A 563 -13.34 -1.59 -5.75
C ARG A 563 -14.21 -2.00 -6.92
N ALA A 564 -14.93 -3.10 -6.77
CA ALA A 564 -16.17 -3.37 -7.50
C ALA A 564 -17.37 -2.85 -6.70
N TYR A 565 -18.29 -2.17 -7.37
CA TYR A 565 -19.59 -1.79 -6.83
C TYR A 565 -20.66 -2.62 -7.52
N VAL A 566 -21.31 -3.50 -6.76
CA VAL A 566 -22.29 -4.46 -7.29
C VAL A 566 -23.69 -4.07 -6.86
N LYS A 567 -24.62 -3.99 -7.82
CA LYS A 567 -26.02 -3.68 -7.55
C LYS A 567 -26.77 -4.93 -7.11
N LEU A 568 -27.38 -4.87 -5.94
CA LEU A 568 -28.28 -5.91 -5.43
C LEU A 568 -29.66 -5.33 -5.12
N ASP A 569 -30.71 -6.10 -5.39
CA ASP A 569 -32.08 -5.75 -5.00
C ASP A 569 -32.42 -6.26 -3.58
N GLY A 570 -31.70 -7.30 -3.13
CA GLY A 570 -31.86 -7.91 -1.82
C GLY A 570 -30.79 -7.49 -0.81
N ARG A 571 -30.79 -8.16 0.34
CA ARG A 571 -29.77 -8.01 1.37
C ARG A 571 -28.40 -8.45 0.83
N LEU A 572 -27.35 -7.69 1.18
CA LEU A 572 -25.98 -8.08 0.89
C LEU A 572 -25.63 -9.44 1.52
N SER A 573 -25.11 -10.34 0.71
CA SER A 573 -24.32 -11.50 1.10
C SER A 573 -23.13 -11.62 0.14
N TYR A 574 -22.07 -12.31 0.56
CA TYR A 574 -20.90 -12.53 -0.30
C TYR A 574 -21.29 -13.23 -1.61
N ASP A 575 -22.11 -14.29 -1.51
CA ASP A 575 -22.56 -15.06 -2.66
C ASP A 575 -23.35 -14.20 -3.66
N ALA A 576 -24.32 -13.40 -3.18
CA ALA A 576 -25.12 -12.53 -4.04
C ALA A 576 -24.25 -11.45 -4.71
N TRP A 577 -23.24 -10.95 -4.01
CA TRP A 577 -22.27 -10.00 -4.55
C TRP A 577 -21.43 -10.64 -5.68
N CYS A 578 -20.93 -11.86 -5.49
CA CYS A 578 -20.24 -12.61 -6.56
C CYS A 578 -21.16 -12.90 -7.76
N GLU A 579 -22.43 -13.27 -7.55
CA GLU A 579 -23.37 -13.47 -8.66
C GLU A 579 -23.66 -12.18 -9.42
N GLY A 580 -23.68 -11.03 -8.74
CA GLY A 580 -23.80 -9.73 -9.38
C GLY A 580 -22.60 -9.39 -10.28
N ILE A 581 -21.38 -9.77 -9.88
CA ILE A 581 -20.19 -9.68 -10.74
C ILE A 581 -20.35 -10.59 -11.96
N ARG A 582 -20.75 -11.86 -11.77
CA ARG A 582 -20.98 -12.81 -12.87
C ARG A 582 -21.98 -12.27 -13.89
N ALA A 583 -23.06 -11.65 -13.42
CA ALA A 583 -24.06 -11.03 -14.28
C ALA A 583 -23.51 -9.79 -15.02
N GLY A 584 -22.50 -9.12 -14.45
CA GLY A 584 -22.00 -7.83 -14.90
C GLY A 584 -22.83 -6.65 -14.37
N ARG A 585 -23.59 -6.84 -13.29
CA ARG A 585 -24.37 -5.78 -12.63
C ARG A 585 -23.49 -4.95 -11.70
N ALA A 586 -22.34 -4.53 -12.23
CA ALA A 586 -21.25 -3.94 -11.48
C ALA A 586 -20.47 -2.91 -12.30
N TYR A 587 -19.82 -1.97 -11.61
CA TYR A 587 -18.77 -1.11 -12.16
C TYR A 587 -17.54 -1.14 -11.24
N VAL A 588 -16.37 -0.84 -11.79
CA VAL A 588 -15.13 -0.73 -11.02
C VAL A 588 -14.80 0.74 -10.75
N SER A 589 -14.17 1.04 -9.61
CA SER A 589 -13.76 2.40 -9.26
C SER A 589 -12.65 2.44 -8.18
N ASP A 590 -11.90 3.55 -8.15
CA ASP A 590 -11.02 3.92 -7.02
C ASP A 590 -11.79 4.46 -5.78
N GLY A 591 -13.12 4.46 -5.85
CA GLY A 591 -14.04 4.97 -4.84
C GLY A 591 -14.17 6.49 -4.80
N LYS A 592 -13.51 7.22 -5.69
CA LYS A 592 -13.64 8.69 -5.82
C LYS A 592 -14.64 9.09 -6.91
N SER A 593 -15.04 8.15 -7.77
CA SER A 593 -16.11 8.35 -8.76
C SER A 593 -17.04 7.14 -8.90
N HIS A 594 -18.29 7.38 -9.28
CA HIS A 594 -19.34 6.36 -9.33
C HIS A 594 -20.15 6.46 -10.60
N LEU A 595 -20.40 5.31 -11.25
CA LEU A 595 -21.16 5.17 -12.50
C LEU A 595 -22.36 4.23 -12.26
N MET A 596 -23.37 4.76 -11.57
CA MET A 596 -24.52 3.98 -11.10
C MET A 596 -25.68 3.97 -12.09
N ASP A 597 -26.51 2.94 -12.01
CA ASP A 597 -27.76 2.78 -12.75
C ASP A 597 -27.63 3.03 -14.26
N PHE A 598 -26.54 2.51 -14.87
CA PHE A 598 -26.33 2.62 -16.32
C PHE A 598 -27.38 1.82 -17.09
N LYS A 599 -28.07 2.49 -18.02
CA LYS A 599 -29.11 1.92 -18.88
C LYS A 599 -28.95 2.33 -20.33
N ALA A 600 -29.40 1.45 -21.22
CA ALA A 600 -29.65 1.71 -22.63
C ALA A 600 -31.15 1.55 -22.89
N ASN A 601 -31.86 2.63 -23.16
CA ASN A 601 -33.32 2.71 -23.09
C ASN A 601 -33.82 2.15 -21.73
N ALA A 602 -34.62 1.09 -21.74
CA ALA A 602 -35.09 0.41 -20.54
C ALA A 602 -34.16 -0.74 -20.08
N GLN A 603 -33.18 -1.13 -20.89
CA GLN A 603 -32.27 -2.22 -20.56
C GLN A 603 -31.22 -1.76 -19.55
N GLU A 604 -31.20 -2.40 -18.39
CA GLU A 604 -30.23 -2.10 -17.33
C GLU A 604 -28.95 -2.93 -17.49
N MET A 605 -27.80 -2.35 -17.17
CA MET A 605 -26.54 -3.10 -17.08
C MET A 605 -26.68 -4.26 -16.08
N GLY A 606 -26.31 -5.47 -16.50
CA GLY A 606 -26.29 -6.68 -15.69
C GLY A 606 -27.63 -7.41 -15.55
N VAL A 607 -28.71 -6.88 -16.14
CA VAL A 607 -30.04 -7.53 -16.15
C VAL A 607 -30.24 -8.20 -17.52
N ASN A 608 -30.91 -9.35 -17.59
CA ASN A 608 -31.21 -10.06 -18.85
C ASN A 608 -29.97 -10.24 -19.76
N GLY A 609 -28.81 -10.58 -19.17
CA GLY A 609 -27.56 -10.76 -19.91
C GLY A 609 -26.90 -9.47 -20.41
N SER A 610 -27.35 -8.31 -19.93
CA SER A 610 -26.99 -6.97 -20.40
C SER A 610 -27.27 -6.77 -21.90
N GLU A 611 -28.34 -7.34 -22.45
CA GLU A 611 -28.59 -7.34 -23.90
C GLU A 611 -29.79 -6.47 -24.29
N LEU A 612 -29.59 -5.55 -25.24
CA LEU A 612 -30.66 -4.82 -25.91
C LEU A 612 -30.68 -5.22 -27.40
N ARG A 613 -31.79 -5.79 -27.86
CA ARG A 613 -31.98 -6.13 -29.28
C ARG A 613 -32.65 -4.99 -30.03
N LEU A 614 -32.13 -4.70 -31.22
CA LEU A 614 -32.63 -3.70 -32.15
C LEU A 614 -32.93 -4.37 -33.50
N ALA A 615 -34.17 -4.26 -33.97
CA ALA A 615 -34.61 -4.88 -35.22
C ALA A 615 -34.04 -4.19 -36.48
N LYS A 616 -33.39 -3.03 -36.32
CA LYS A 616 -32.66 -2.26 -37.35
C LYS A 616 -31.82 -1.18 -36.64
N PRO A 617 -30.86 -0.54 -37.34
CA PRO A 617 -30.16 0.63 -36.82
C PRO A 617 -31.11 1.66 -36.22
N ALA A 618 -30.76 2.20 -35.06
CA ALA A 618 -31.59 3.13 -34.32
C ALA A 618 -30.75 4.02 -33.39
N THR A 619 -31.28 5.18 -33.04
CA THR A 619 -30.74 5.98 -31.93
C THR A 619 -31.34 5.47 -30.62
N ILE A 620 -30.49 5.19 -29.65
CA ILE A 620 -30.90 4.80 -28.31
C ILE A 620 -30.53 5.91 -27.31
N LYS A 621 -31.22 5.92 -26.17
CA LYS A 621 -30.89 6.80 -25.06
C LYS A 621 -30.07 6.05 -24.03
N LEU A 622 -28.90 6.57 -23.69
CA LEU A 622 -28.09 6.11 -22.56
C LEU A 622 -28.37 7.00 -21.37
N THR A 623 -28.47 6.42 -20.17
CA THR A 623 -28.63 7.17 -18.91
C THR A 623 -27.83 6.55 -17.79
N ALA A 624 -27.32 7.37 -16.87
CA ALA A 624 -26.69 6.92 -15.62
C ALA A 624 -26.78 8.00 -14.54
N LYS A 625 -26.57 7.58 -13.29
CA LYS A 625 -26.32 8.46 -12.14
C LYS A 625 -24.83 8.49 -11.87
N VAL A 626 -24.23 9.67 -11.99
CA VAL A 626 -22.77 9.85 -11.88
C VAL A 626 -22.44 10.80 -10.75
N ALA A 627 -21.50 10.42 -9.91
CA ALA A 627 -20.91 11.31 -8.91
C ALA A 627 -19.40 11.16 -8.91
N ALA A 628 -18.68 12.23 -8.61
CA ALA A 628 -17.24 12.21 -8.43
C ALA A 628 -16.84 13.27 -7.43
N ARG A 629 -15.72 13.09 -6.73
CA ARG A 629 -15.20 14.12 -5.81
C ARG A 629 -13.70 14.34 -5.94
N LEU A 630 -13.35 15.50 -6.48
CA LEU A 630 -12.00 16.04 -6.48
C LEU A 630 -11.82 17.03 -5.33
N ASN A 631 -10.59 17.18 -4.84
CA ASN A 631 -10.22 18.32 -4.00
C ASN A 631 -10.21 19.63 -4.81
N ASP A 632 -10.37 20.77 -4.12
CA ASP A 632 -10.37 22.08 -4.77
C ASP A 632 -9.02 22.40 -5.44
N LYS A 633 -7.92 22.05 -4.77
CA LYS A 633 -6.58 22.20 -5.32
C LYS A 633 -6.20 20.94 -6.10
N PRO A 634 -5.63 21.07 -7.31
CA PRO A 634 -5.04 19.96 -8.04
C PRO A 634 -3.88 19.33 -7.27
N HIS A 635 -3.63 18.05 -7.56
CA HIS A 635 -2.46 17.30 -7.11
C HIS A 635 -1.51 17.08 -8.30
N PRO A 636 -0.65 18.06 -8.64
CA PRO A 636 0.24 17.98 -9.80
C PRO A 636 1.17 16.76 -9.73
N GLU A 637 1.53 16.31 -8.54
CA GLU A 637 2.33 15.12 -8.28
C GLU A 637 1.68 13.81 -8.75
N ILE A 638 0.35 13.78 -8.96
CA ILE A 638 -0.36 12.64 -9.57
C ILE A 638 -0.59 12.89 -11.07
N GLN A 639 -0.96 14.12 -11.44
CA GLN A 639 -1.26 14.46 -12.84
C GLN A 639 -0.06 14.33 -13.77
N SER A 640 1.15 14.59 -13.28
CA SER A 640 2.38 14.49 -14.06
C SER A 640 2.87 13.06 -14.25
N LEU A 641 2.32 12.10 -13.52
CA LEU A 641 2.77 10.71 -13.57
C LEU A 641 2.31 10.04 -14.85
N SER A 642 3.16 9.22 -15.44
CA SER A 642 2.76 8.36 -16.55
C SER A 642 1.76 7.29 -16.07
N PRO A 643 0.95 6.69 -16.96
CA PRO A 643 -0.03 5.66 -16.58
C PRO A 643 0.59 4.41 -15.93
N GLU A 644 1.88 4.16 -16.13
CA GLU A 644 2.66 3.05 -15.57
C GLU A 644 3.23 3.35 -14.18
N GLN A 645 2.91 4.51 -13.60
CA GLN A 645 3.32 4.92 -12.26
C GLN A 645 2.10 4.93 -11.33
N LYS A 646 2.30 4.48 -10.10
CA LYS A 646 1.24 4.48 -9.08
C LYS A 646 0.92 5.92 -8.62
N PRO A 647 -0.35 6.23 -8.30
CA PRO A 647 -1.51 5.36 -8.46
C PRO A 647 -1.88 5.21 -9.95
N PHE A 648 -2.14 3.98 -10.39
CA PHE A 648 -2.46 3.67 -11.79
C PHE A 648 -3.87 4.13 -12.19
N TRP A 649 -4.79 4.01 -11.23
CA TRP A 649 -6.14 4.51 -11.26
C TRP A 649 -6.30 5.54 -10.14
N ASP A 650 -6.58 6.78 -10.51
CA ASP A 650 -6.92 7.87 -9.60
C ASP A 650 -7.73 8.94 -10.33
N LEU A 651 -8.85 9.39 -9.75
CA LEU A 651 -9.69 10.45 -10.30
C LEU A 651 -8.92 11.73 -10.66
N GLU A 652 -7.84 12.05 -9.94
CA GLU A 652 -7.03 13.23 -10.25
C GLU A 652 -6.45 13.19 -11.67
N ARG A 653 -6.17 12.00 -12.22
CA ARG A 653 -5.72 11.83 -13.61
C ARG A 653 -6.78 12.22 -14.64
N ALA A 654 -8.05 12.26 -14.24
CA ALA A 654 -9.18 12.64 -15.08
C ALA A 654 -9.52 14.14 -15.00
N ARG A 655 -8.86 14.91 -14.12
CA ARG A 655 -9.13 16.34 -13.95
C ARG A 655 -8.90 17.10 -15.25
N VAL A 656 -9.83 18.00 -15.60
CA VAL A 656 -9.68 18.93 -16.71
C VAL A 656 -8.94 20.19 -16.25
N GLY A 657 -7.64 20.28 -16.55
CA GLY A 657 -6.80 21.43 -16.22
C GLY A 657 -6.78 21.71 -14.71
N SER A 658 -7.00 22.96 -14.31
CA SER A 658 -7.12 23.38 -12.90
C SER A 658 -8.56 23.33 -12.36
N SER A 659 -9.54 22.94 -13.18
CA SER A 659 -10.95 22.90 -12.77
C SER A 659 -11.24 21.71 -11.84
N ARG A 660 -12.47 21.61 -11.33
CA ARG A 660 -13.00 20.38 -10.70
C ARG A 660 -13.86 19.56 -11.67
N GLU A 661 -13.69 19.74 -12.97
CA GLU A 661 -14.44 18.95 -13.96
C GLU A 661 -13.73 17.64 -14.29
N VAL A 662 -14.53 16.60 -14.49
CA VAL A 662 -14.07 15.29 -14.99
C VAL A 662 -14.95 14.82 -16.16
N PRO A 663 -14.37 14.21 -17.20
CA PRO A 663 -15.11 13.76 -18.36
C PRO A 663 -15.76 12.38 -18.14
N VAL A 664 -17.08 12.30 -18.30
CA VAL A 664 -17.83 11.05 -18.46
C VAL A 664 -17.89 10.72 -19.94
N GLU A 665 -17.36 9.56 -20.31
CA GLU A 665 -17.23 9.09 -21.69
C GLU A 665 -18.19 7.96 -22.00
N VAL A 666 -18.83 8.00 -23.17
CA VAL A 666 -19.53 6.87 -23.77
C VAL A 666 -18.54 6.09 -24.63
N ILE A 667 -18.32 4.83 -24.27
CA ILE A 667 -17.41 3.93 -24.96
C ILE A 667 -18.22 2.98 -25.83
N VAL A 668 -17.94 2.95 -27.14
CA VAL A 668 -18.52 1.99 -28.09
C VAL A 668 -17.39 1.21 -28.74
N ASN A 669 -17.40 -0.12 -28.57
CA ASN A 669 -16.36 -1.01 -29.11
C ASN A 669 -14.91 -0.58 -28.77
N GLY A 670 -14.73 0.03 -27.59
CA GLY A 670 -13.45 0.50 -27.05
C GLY A 670 -13.13 1.97 -27.33
N VAL A 671 -13.90 2.64 -28.18
CA VAL A 671 -13.67 4.02 -28.61
C VAL A 671 -14.59 4.99 -27.87
N SER A 672 -14.05 6.11 -27.39
CA SER A 672 -14.83 7.21 -26.81
C SER A 672 -15.55 7.98 -27.93
N VAL A 673 -16.89 7.86 -28.01
CA VAL A 673 -17.70 8.46 -29.08
C VAL A 673 -18.50 9.68 -28.65
N ALA A 674 -18.71 9.86 -27.34
CA ALA A 674 -19.35 11.03 -26.77
C ALA A 674 -18.78 11.30 -25.37
N ARG A 675 -18.83 12.56 -24.95
CA ARG A 675 -18.33 13.00 -23.65
C ARG A 675 -19.22 14.10 -23.06
N LYS A 676 -19.43 14.07 -21.75
CA LYS A 676 -19.96 15.18 -20.96
C LYS A 676 -19.10 15.39 -19.73
N ASN A 677 -18.75 16.64 -19.44
CA ASN A 677 -18.08 16.97 -18.19
C ASN A 677 -19.12 17.06 -17.07
N ILE A 678 -18.75 16.60 -15.88
CA ILE A 678 -19.49 16.86 -14.64
C ILE A 678 -18.56 17.55 -13.65
N THR A 679 -19.14 18.29 -12.71
CA THR A 679 -18.39 18.85 -11.59
C THR A 679 -18.16 17.76 -10.54
N ALA A 680 -16.90 17.47 -10.21
CA ALA A 680 -16.52 16.50 -9.20
C ALA A 680 -16.56 17.12 -7.79
N ASP A 681 -17.75 17.57 -7.37
CA ASP A 681 -18.00 18.17 -6.05
C ASP A 681 -18.60 17.22 -5.01
N GLY A 682 -18.87 15.98 -5.41
CA GLY A 682 -19.53 14.96 -4.62
C GLY A 682 -21.05 14.90 -4.85
N SER A 683 -21.63 15.81 -5.64
CA SER A 683 -23.05 15.76 -5.99
C SER A 683 -23.36 14.67 -7.02
N LEU A 684 -24.61 14.22 -7.02
CA LEU A 684 -25.11 13.21 -7.93
C LEU A 684 -25.73 13.86 -9.17
N HIS A 685 -25.24 13.51 -10.35
CA HIS A 685 -25.72 14.02 -11.63
C HIS A 685 -26.42 12.94 -12.44
N ASP A 686 -27.62 13.23 -12.93
CA ASP A 686 -28.27 12.42 -13.97
C ASP A 686 -27.67 12.79 -15.34
N VAL A 687 -26.93 11.86 -15.94
CA VAL A 687 -26.33 12.05 -17.27
C VAL A 687 -27.13 11.28 -18.31
N SER A 688 -27.20 11.83 -19.53
CA SER A 688 -27.83 11.15 -20.66
C SER A 688 -27.11 11.43 -21.97
N PHE A 689 -27.17 10.49 -22.90
CA PHE A 689 -26.61 10.61 -24.25
C PHE A 689 -27.56 9.99 -25.25
N ASP A 690 -27.69 10.61 -26.42
CA ASP A 690 -28.33 9.99 -27.58
C ASP A 690 -27.23 9.34 -28.42
N LEU A 691 -27.30 8.02 -28.58
CA LEU A 691 -26.29 7.23 -29.29
C LEU A 691 -26.90 6.62 -30.56
N PRO A 692 -26.46 7.05 -31.75
CA PRO A 692 -26.75 6.33 -32.99
C PRO A 692 -26.05 4.97 -33.00
N VAL A 693 -26.82 3.90 -33.25
CA VAL A 693 -26.31 2.52 -33.30
C VAL A 693 -26.54 1.96 -34.69
N GLU A 694 -25.46 1.81 -35.46
CA GLU A 694 -25.49 1.35 -36.85
C GLU A 694 -25.31 -0.17 -37.02
N LYS A 695 -24.55 -0.79 -36.11
CA LYS A 695 -24.24 -2.21 -36.11
C LYS A 695 -24.18 -2.73 -34.67
N SER A 696 -24.20 -4.04 -34.50
CA SER A 696 -24.03 -4.65 -33.19
C SER A 696 -22.72 -4.21 -32.55
N CYS A 697 -22.82 -3.77 -31.31
CA CYS A 697 -21.69 -3.25 -30.55
C CYS A 697 -21.93 -3.49 -29.05
N TRP A 698 -20.91 -3.25 -28.25
CA TRP A 698 -21.09 -3.07 -26.82
C TRP A 698 -20.88 -1.60 -26.47
N VAL A 699 -21.61 -1.16 -25.45
CA VAL A 699 -21.53 0.21 -24.93
C VAL A 699 -21.27 0.20 -23.42
N ALA A 700 -20.42 1.11 -22.96
CA ALA A 700 -20.11 1.30 -21.54
C ALA A 700 -19.92 2.78 -21.22
N LEU A 701 -19.90 3.12 -19.93
CA LEU A 701 -19.47 4.43 -19.44
C LEU A 701 -18.12 4.33 -18.73
N ARG A 702 -17.34 5.41 -18.81
CA ARG A 702 -16.03 5.53 -18.18
C ARG A 702 -15.79 6.95 -17.71
N ILE A 703 -15.16 7.10 -16.55
CA ILE A 703 -14.30 8.26 -16.26
C ILE A 703 -12.88 7.71 -16.27
N ARG A 704 -12.07 8.17 -17.24
CA ARG A 704 -10.82 7.51 -17.60
C ARG A 704 -9.85 7.49 -16.41
N ALA A 705 -9.21 6.35 -16.18
CA ALA A 705 -8.27 6.12 -15.08
C ALA A 705 -8.87 6.22 -13.67
N THR A 706 -10.20 6.11 -13.50
CA THR A 706 -10.83 6.05 -12.16
C THR A 706 -11.99 5.09 -12.10
N SER A 707 -12.87 5.03 -13.10
CA SER A 707 -14.04 4.15 -13.09
C SER A 707 -14.49 3.68 -14.46
N HIS A 708 -15.06 2.47 -14.53
CA HIS A 708 -15.56 1.86 -15.76
C HIS A 708 -16.76 0.94 -15.47
N THR A 709 -17.84 1.05 -16.22
CA THR A 709 -18.99 0.13 -16.10
C THR A 709 -18.74 -1.19 -16.84
N ASN A 710 -19.41 -2.27 -16.44
CA ASN A 710 -19.59 -3.39 -17.36
C ASN A 710 -20.44 -2.95 -18.59
N PRO A 711 -20.35 -3.67 -19.72
CA PRO A 711 -21.03 -3.26 -20.94
C PRO A 711 -22.51 -3.65 -20.99
N ILE A 712 -23.29 -2.90 -21.76
CA ILE A 712 -24.55 -3.34 -22.37
C ILE A 712 -24.26 -3.72 -23.83
N PHE A 713 -24.69 -4.90 -24.25
CA PHE A 713 -24.54 -5.44 -25.60
C PHE A 713 -25.75 -5.07 -26.44
N LEU A 714 -25.51 -4.32 -27.51
CA LEU A 714 -26.52 -3.88 -28.46
C LEU A 714 -26.46 -4.81 -29.68
N ILE A 715 -27.52 -5.60 -29.89
CA ILE A 715 -27.58 -6.58 -30.98
C ILE A 715 -28.52 -6.07 -32.06
N VAL A 716 -27.97 -5.68 -33.22
CA VAL A 716 -28.71 -5.14 -34.35
C VAL A 716 -28.92 -6.22 -35.40
N ASN A 717 -30.17 -6.41 -35.84
CA ASN A 717 -30.53 -7.39 -36.88
C ASN A 717 -30.07 -8.82 -36.56
N ASP A 718 -30.03 -9.19 -35.28
CA ASP A 718 -29.49 -10.46 -34.77
C ASP A 718 -28.05 -10.77 -35.23
N LYS A 719 -27.30 -9.75 -35.69
CA LYS A 719 -25.89 -9.92 -36.08
C LYS A 719 -24.99 -9.92 -34.85
N PRO A 720 -23.94 -10.75 -34.82
CA PRO A 720 -23.01 -10.75 -33.72
C PRO A 720 -22.13 -9.49 -33.69
N ILE A 721 -21.49 -9.23 -32.55
CA ILE A 721 -20.42 -8.25 -32.43
C ILE A 721 -19.14 -8.90 -32.97
N ARG A 722 -18.60 -8.36 -34.06
CA ARG A 722 -17.35 -8.80 -34.71
C ARG A 722 -16.60 -7.58 -35.23
N GLU A 723 -15.47 -7.25 -34.61
CA GLU A 723 -14.53 -6.28 -35.16
C GLU A 723 -13.31 -7.00 -35.73
N LYS A 724 -13.21 -7.00 -37.06
CA LYS A 724 -12.16 -7.70 -37.81
C LYS A 724 -10.75 -7.47 -37.25
N ARG A 725 -10.37 -6.20 -37.05
CA ARG A 725 -9.03 -5.85 -36.54
C ARG A 725 -8.77 -6.38 -35.12
N SER A 726 -9.81 -6.45 -34.27
CA SER A 726 -9.68 -7.01 -32.93
C SER A 726 -9.54 -8.52 -32.98
N LEU A 727 -10.28 -9.21 -33.85
CA LEU A 727 -10.16 -10.66 -34.05
C LEU A 727 -8.77 -11.04 -34.59
N GLU A 728 -8.24 -10.29 -35.56
CA GLU A 728 -6.87 -10.45 -36.06
C GLU A 728 -5.83 -10.23 -34.95
N TRP A 729 -6.04 -9.22 -34.09
CA TRP A 729 -5.20 -8.96 -32.93
C TRP A 729 -5.26 -10.10 -31.91
N CYS A 730 -6.46 -10.59 -31.57
CA CYS A 730 -6.65 -11.69 -30.62
C CYS A 730 -5.98 -12.97 -31.11
N LEU A 731 -6.12 -13.30 -32.40
CA LEU A 731 -5.48 -14.49 -32.98
C LEU A 731 -3.95 -14.42 -32.86
N LYS A 732 -3.35 -13.26 -33.17
CA LYS A 732 -1.90 -13.05 -32.98
C LYS A 732 -1.49 -13.11 -31.50
N CYS A 733 -2.35 -12.67 -30.60
CA CYS A 733 -2.12 -12.75 -29.17
C CYS A 733 -2.13 -14.19 -28.65
N VAL A 734 -2.96 -15.07 -29.21
CA VAL A 734 -2.90 -16.52 -28.88
C VAL A 734 -1.53 -17.09 -29.23
N ASP A 735 -1.00 -16.78 -30.41
CA ASP A 735 0.32 -17.26 -30.84
C ASP A 735 1.47 -16.65 -30.01
N GLN A 736 1.37 -15.35 -29.71
CA GLN A 736 2.35 -14.69 -28.84
C GLN A 736 2.32 -15.27 -27.42
N CYS A 737 1.14 -15.49 -26.84
CA CYS A 737 0.99 -16.13 -25.53
C CYS A 737 1.62 -17.52 -25.53
N TRP A 738 1.31 -18.34 -26.55
CA TRP A 738 1.89 -19.69 -26.69
C TRP A 738 3.42 -19.65 -26.67
N SER A 739 4.02 -18.73 -27.43
CA SER A 739 5.48 -18.57 -27.51
C SER A 739 6.15 -18.28 -26.16
N GLN A 740 5.41 -17.70 -25.21
CA GLN A 740 5.90 -17.40 -23.87
C GLN A 740 5.59 -18.50 -22.85
N LYS A 741 4.47 -19.21 -23.03
CA LYS A 741 3.92 -20.09 -21.99
C LYS A 741 4.19 -21.56 -22.22
N GLU A 742 4.36 -22.02 -23.47
CA GLU A 742 4.55 -23.45 -23.78
C GLU A 742 5.66 -24.11 -22.94
N ALA A 743 6.82 -23.46 -22.84
CA ALA A 743 7.97 -24.00 -22.11
C ALA A 743 7.77 -24.07 -20.58
N LEU A 744 6.67 -23.49 -20.07
CA LEU A 744 6.32 -23.45 -18.64
C LEU A 744 5.26 -24.49 -18.27
N ILE A 745 4.63 -25.13 -19.26
CA ILE A 745 3.63 -26.18 -19.06
C ILE A 745 4.33 -27.49 -18.67
N ASP A 746 3.80 -28.18 -17.65
CA ASP A 746 4.27 -29.50 -17.26
C ASP A 746 4.15 -30.46 -18.46
N PRO A 747 5.18 -31.28 -18.76
CA PRO A 747 5.12 -32.26 -19.85
C PRO A 747 3.87 -33.16 -19.85
N LYS A 748 3.26 -33.42 -18.69
CA LYS A 748 2.03 -34.20 -18.58
C LYS A 748 0.79 -33.46 -19.06
N GLU A 749 0.78 -32.13 -19.02
CA GLU A 749 -0.32 -31.27 -19.46
C GLU A 749 -0.10 -30.69 -20.87
N HIS A 750 1.07 -30.90 -21.47
CA HIS A 750 1.42 -30.31 -22.76
C HIS A 750 0.39 -30.60 -23.87
N ALA A 751 -0.09 -31.84 -23.97
CA ALA A 751 -1.11 -32.21 -24.95
C ALA A 751 -2.44 -31.46 -24.74
N ASP A 752 -2.86 -31.30 -23.49
CA ASP A 752 -4.09 -30.56 -23.14
C ASP A 752 -3.91 -29.06 -23.42
N ALA A 753 -2.72 -28.51 -23.16
CA ALA A 753 -2.39 -27.13 -23.48
C ALA A 753 -2.41 -26.89 -24.99
N VAL A 754 -1.79 -27.76 -25.81
CA VAL A 754 -1.87 -27.66 -27.28
C VAL A 754 -3.33 -27.65 -27.74
N ALA A 755 -4.15 -28.57 -27.23
CA ALA A 755 -5.57 -28.66 -27.58
C ALA A 755 -6.35 -27.38 -27.20
N ALA A 756 -6.08 -26.80 -26.02
CA ALA A 756 -6.70 -25.56 -25.57
C ALA A 756 -6.35 -24.38 -26.50
N TYR A 757 -5.07 -24.21 -26.84
CA TYR A 757 -4.62 -23.13 -27.72
C TYR A 757 -5.11 -23.31 -29.16
N ASP A 758 -5.16 -24.53 -29.68
CA ASP A 758 -5.68 -24.81 -31.01
C ASP A 758 -7.19 -24.56 -31.11
N HIS A 759 -7.95 -24.93 -30.08
CA HIS A 759 -9.36 -24.54 -29.97
C HIS A 759 -9.52 -23.02 -29.96
N ALA A 760 -8.71 -22.29 -29.19
CA ALA A 760 -8.76 -20.83 -29.19
C ALA A 760 -8.48 -20.25 -30.59
N ARG A 761 -7.44 -20.73 -31.28
CA ARG A 761 -7.15 -20.34 -32.68
C ARG A 761 -8.33 -20.60 -33.60
N GLN A 762 -8.97 -21.76 -33.48
CA GLN A 762 -10.14 -22.13 -34.27
C GLN A 762 -11.30 -21.17 -34.01
N VAL A 763 -11.67 -20.92 -32.75
CA VAL A 763 -12.77 -20.01 -32.39
C VAL A 763 -12.54 -18.61 -32.95
N TYR A 764 -11.33 -18.06 -32.82
CA TYR A 764 -11.04 -16.73 -33.39
C TYR A 764 -11.11 -16.71 -34.92
N ARG A 765 -10.64 -17.77 -35.60
CA ARG A 765 -10.73 -17.88 -37.07
C ARG A 765 -12.17 -18.01 -37.57
N GLU A 766 -12.98 -18.81 -36.89
CA GLU A 766 -14.41 -18.95 -37.20
C GLU A 766 -15.12 -17.60 -37.05
N ARG A 767 -14.91 -16.90 -35.92
CA ARG A 767 -15.49 -15.58 -35.70
C ARG A 767 -14.97 -14.49 -36.64
N LEU A 768 -13.76 -14.65 -37.19
CA LEU A 768 -13.21 -13.75 -38.20
C LEU A 768 -13.83 -13.97 -39.59
N ALA A 769 -14.36 -15.17 -39.84
CA ALA A 769 -15.08 -15.50 -41.07
C ALA A 769 -16.56 -15.08 -41.04
N ASP A 770 -17.17 -14.97 -39.85
CA ASP A 770 -18.48 -14.34 -39.59
C ASP A 770 -18.49 -12.84 -39.96
#